data_AF-A0A9P6ZSS2-F1
#
_entry.id   AF-A0A9P6ZSS2-F1
#
_cell.length_a   1.000
_cell.length_b   1.000
_cell.length_c   1.000
_cell.angle_alpha   90.00
_cell.angle_beta   90.00
_cell.angle_gamma   90.00
#
_symmetry.space_group_name_H-M   'P 1'
#
loop_
_entity.id
_entity.type
_entity.pdbx_description
1 polymer ?
#
loop_
_entity_poly.entity_id
_entity_poly.type
_entity_poly.pdbx_seq_one_letter_code
_entity_poly.pdbx_strand_id
1 'polypeptide(L)'
;MSPAGETGTSSTPPRANAPADGASKIESTPNSRGAAVVSENIGLVGVLVKEVSPWIQRDIEQTKQCKADAMLQALLQRASCTPETKQPELLQRCLKGVLPVCNGQVSVGGIDSSGVETALKTYIHPGVENKFYSPFIEATNIALACLEEIKVDGMGAPVATVDMICQQNDMPMYQTHQTETSLRKPDAVLLPLNSACAPFEDEKGGKKCKQKRKQKNDEKDNIKDDKDDVKDNVKDDKKDDKKDDKKRKAHMVKNAMEKPPAPIPWKDVLACIEFKRKPQGKKGIKPPPPSYTVTGCVPTKPEYLPVDHLKPQRQAPGPSQTPATQPASDTALLSSGLAAAKPSQGGSSSKPSQGGSSSKRKATDTLESAPKKNRTDTDDPDVTVQTGLYATEMFAANLAVNYLINLIVVGGIVRLSRLVALLPPLFLDDVIWIWYYDRQGTIQSSGINFIQDLPRFMVLLYALQRFKVEDWGRNKDFLPVQVEGKRCHEFKIKDKELGEVDLLLHTSHDERVTHYGLQGRATNVVPVTSEALAKQYGNLPDGMVAKIFWGEANRTSEPEILKKAEEIAKRHATVQDHIPQLLWHHTFTNPTSAIREALGVPEPTTGNRVLYILVFPKLHPITKLHGTELFDVWYQCILCHLTLWKEGVYHRDISPANLMWYRKNGKLIGVLNDYDLSSLANVVGPRGNERTGTVPFMALELLTAQAQRGEVKHLYRHDLESFMWCFIWISLRYREGVLLPAQLRPLDDWATLDAVACRKEKLDFLSSLSVYYPSDFDSHVGFFLMECVRVLREDANRRSNRIDLLTIRGVGEQPNDEQLGDIDGFLRMFTDLPSWVELSELSYPSQ
;
A
#
# COMPACT_ATOMS: atom_id res chain seq x y z
N MET A 1 -55.71 47.51 -22.95
CA MET A 1 -55.79 46.99 -24.33
C MET A 1 -54.63 47.57 -25.11
N SER A 2 -53.74 46.73 -25.64
CA SER A 2 -52.74 47.15 -26.65
C SER A 2 -53.46 47.62 -27.93
N PRO A 3 -52.82 48.39 -28.83
CA PRO A 3 -51.96 47.74 -29.85
C PRO A 3 -50.78 48.56 -30.43
N ALA A 4 -49.93 47.81 -31.17
CA ALA A 4 -49.10 48.13 -32.35
C ALA A 4 -47.94 49.16 -32.19
N GLY A 5 -46.69 48.89 -32.60
CA GLY A 5 -46.15 48.46 -33.91
C GLY A 5 -45.39 49.68 -34.49
N GLU A 6 -44.10 49.71 -34.85
CA GLU A 6 -43.39 49.01 -35.94
C GLU A 6 -41.92 49.52 -36.03
N THR A 7 -40.98 48.67 -36.51
CA THR A 7 -39.76 48.93 -37.34
C THR A 7 -38.66 49.92 -36.85
N GLY A 8 -37.34 49.78 -37.03
CA GLY A 8 -36.44 48.83 -37.68
C GLY A 8 -34.97 49.35 -37.65
N THR A 9 -34.00 48.44 -37.82
CA THR A 9 -32.56 48.59 -38.22
C THR A 9 -31.45 49.06 -37.24
N SER A 10 -30.43 48.18 -37.15
CA SER A 10 -28.96 48.40 -37.11
C SER A 10 -28.29 49.10 -35.91
N SER A 11 -27.46 48.35 -35.15
CA SER A 11 -26.00 48.58 -34.97
C SER A 11 -25.41 47.76 -33.81
N THR A 12 -24.27 47.09 -34.05
CA THR A 12 -23.30 46.66 -33.02
C THR A 12 -22.58 47.89 -32.46
N PRO A 13 -22.21 48.00 -31.16
CA PRO A 13 -21.04 47.31 -30.56
C PRO A 13 -21.16 47.15 -28.99
N PRO A 14 -20.12 46.96 -28.16
CA PRO A 14 -18.79 46.37 -28.34
C PRO A 14 -18.49 45.17 -27.40
N ARG A 15 -17.39 44.51 -27.74
CA ARG A 15 -16.69 43.39 -27.08
C ARG A 15 -16.14 43.81 -25.70
N ALA A 16 -16.50 43.07 -24.64
CA ALA A 16 -15.82 43.12 -23.35
C ALA A 16 -14.93 41.89 -23.19
N ASN A 17 -13.63 42.13 -22.94
CA ASN A 17 -12.61 41.14 -22.73
C ASN A 17 -12.87 40.38 -21.42
N ALA A 18 -13.02 39.05 -21.51
CA ALA A 18 -12.96 38.17 -20.35
C ALA A 18 -11.49 37.95 -19.95
N PRO A 19 -11.11 38.15 -18.68
CA PRO A 19 -9.86 37.62 -18.16
C PRO A 19 -9.93 36.10 -18.14
N ALA A 20 -8.93 35.47 -18.74
CA ALA A 20 -8.61 34.07 -18.47
C ALA A 20 -8.06 34.00 -17.05
N ASP A 21 -8.77 33.34 -16.13
CA ASP A 21 -8.17 33.00 -14.84
C ASP A 21 -8.80 31.75 -14.21
N GLY A 22 -7.90 30.90 -13.72
CA GLY A 22 -8.09 29.97 -12.61
C GLY A 22 -9.24 28.96 -12.72
N ALA A 23 -8.97 27.80 -13.31
CA ALA A 23 -9.74 26.60 -13.01
C ALA A 23 -9.55 26.25 -11.51
N SER A 24 -10.47 26.69 -10.67
CA SER A 24 -10.59 26.20 -9.29
C SER A 24 -10.99 24.73 -9.35
N LYS A 25 -10.00 23.87 -9.16
CA LYS A 25 -10.18 22.43 -9.01
C LYS A 25 -11.04 22.18 -7.77
N ILE A 26 -12.29 21.79 -7.99
CA ILE A 26 -13.19 21.32 -6.95
C ILE A 26 -12.70 19.93 -6.54
N GLU A 27 -12.08 19.81 -5.37
CA GLU A 27 -11.65 18.53 -4.80
C GLU A 27 -12.62 18.12 -3.69
N SER A 28 -13.19 16.90 -3.76
CA SER A 28 -13.98 16.35 -2.66
C SER A 28 -13.57 14.93 -2.24
N THR A 29 -13.77 14.72 -0.94
CA THR A 29 -13.67 13.54 -0.07
C THR A 29 -12.69 12.40 -0.41
N PRO A 30 -11.43 12.50 0.08
CA PRO A 30 -10.54 11.35 0.08
C PRO A 30 -9.71 11.21 1.37
N ASN A 31 -10.31 11.11 2.58
CA ASN A 31 -9.51 10.96 3.81
C ASN A 31 -9.88 9.86 4.81
N SER A 32 -11.01 9.14 4.71
CA SER A 32 -11.29 8.01 5.63
C SER A 32 -10.31 6.85 5.43
N ARG A 33 -9.26 6.81 6.27
CA ARG A 33 -8.24 5.78 6.32
C ARG A 33 -8.10 5.40 7.79
N GLY A 34 -8.77 4.35 8.25
CA GLY A 34 -8.54 3.89 9.62
C GLY A 34 -7.07 3.54 9.90
N ALA A 35 -6.69 3.31 11.17
CA ALA A 35 -5.28 3.20 11.63
C ALA A 35 -4.68 1.82 12.07
N ALA A 36 -5.21 0.65 11.68
CA ALA A 36 -4.81 -0.67 12.22
C ALA A 36 -3.47 -1.29 11.76
N VAL A 37 -2.71 -0.70 10.83
CA VAL A 37 -1.32 -1.13 10.65
C VAL A 37 -0.43 0.09 10.73
N VAL A 38 -0.24 0.48 11.99
CA VAL A 38 0.64 1.54 12.45
C VAL A 38 0.18 2.91 11.98
N SER A 39 -0.26 3.66 12.99
CA SER A 39 -0.16 5.10 13.20
C SER A 39 0.91 5.94 12.46
N GLU A 40 1.75 5.39 11.57
CA GLU A 40 2.72 6.10 10.73
C GLU A 40 2.26 5.94 9.26
N ASN A 41 1.39 6.73 8.63
CA ASN A 41 1.52 8.16 8.36
C ASN A 41 0.35 8.58 7.44
N ILE A 42 -0.41 9.60 7.84
CA ILE A 42 -1.64 10.07 7.19
C ILE A 42 -1.36 10.55 5.77
N GLY A 43 -1.71 9.75 4.76
CA GLY A 43 -1.66 10.19 3.37
C GLY A 43 -0.29 10.07 2.72
N LEU A 44 -0.23 9.52 1.50
CA LEU A 44 0.86 9.81 0.57
C LEU A 44 0.86 11.29 0.12
N VAL A 45 -0.08 12.10 0.63
CA VAL A 45 -0.11 13.54 0.41
C VAL A 45 1.04 14.17 1.20
N GLY A 46 2.22 14.17 0.59
CA GLY A 46 3.43 14.80 1.12
C GLY A 46 4.61 13.84 1.37
N VAL A 47 4.41 12.52 1.42
CA VAL A 47 5.51 11.55 1.55
C VAL A 47 5.96 11.05 0.19
N LEU A 48 7.23 11.25 -0.14
CA LEU A 48 7.79 10.76 -1.39
C LEU A 48 7.80 9.22 -1.38
N VAL A 49 7.29 8.59 -2.44
CA VAL A 49 7.25 7.11 -2.58
C VAL A 49 8.62 6.44 -2.38
N LYS A 50 9.73 7.17 -2.55
CA LYS A 50 11.10 6.69 -2.28
C LYS A 50 11.38 6.49 -0.79
N GLU A 51 10.75 7.27 0.08
CA GLU A 51 10.91 7.24 1.54
C GLU A 51 10.12 6.10 2.20
N VAL A 52 9.26 5.39 1.44
CA VAL A 52 8.45 4.25 1.90
C VAL A 52 9.28 2.96 2.05
N SER A 53 10.45 2.90 1.44
CA SER A 53 11.32 1.70 1.43
C SER A 53 11.62 1.10 2.81
N PRO A 54 11.88 1.88 3.89
CA PRO A 54 12.10 1.34 5.24
C PRO A 54 10.91 0.58 5.81
N TRP A 55 9.68 0.92 5.43
CA TRP A 55 8.47 0.24 5.92
C TRP A 55 8.27 -1.08 5.21
N ILE A 56 8.47 -1.09 3.89
CA ILE A 56 8.52 -2.32 3.11
C ILE A 56 9.60 -3.25 3.68
N GLN A 57 10.76 -2.71 4.05
CA GLN A 57 11.81 -3.48 4.72
C GLN A 57 11.32 -4.08 6.04
N ARG A 58 10.67 -3.30 6.92
CA ARG A 58 10.11 -3.79 8.19
C ARG A 58 9.09 -4.91 7.97
N ASP A 59 8.22 -4.79 6.98
CA ASP A 59 7.23 -5.82 6.63
C ASP A 59 7.91 -7.10 6.13
N ILE A 60 8.93 -6.96 5.29
CA ILE A 60 9.71 -8.06 4.74
C ILE A 60 10.55 -8.76 5.83
N GLU A 61 11.03 -8.04 6.84
CA GLU A 61 11.75 -8.62 7.99
C GLU A 61 10.86 -9.55 8.84
N GLN A 62 9.54 -9.40 8.77
CA GLN A 62 8.56 -10.24 9.49
C GLN A 62 8.06 -11.45 8.66
N THR A 63 8.66 -11.67 7.49
CA THR A 63 8.26 -12.74 6.56
C THR A 63 8.23 -14.10 7.22
N LYS A 64 7.13 -14.84 7.02
CA LYS A 64 7.01 -16.24 7.44
C LYS A 64 7.65 -17.14 6.39
N GLN A 65 8.10 -18.32 6.81
CA GLN A 65 8.79 -19.26 5.93
C GLN A 65 8.03 -20.59 5.82
N CYS A 66 8.07 -21.22 4.65
CA CYS A 66 7.52 -22.55 4.43
C CYS A 66 8.42 -23.36 3.49
N LYS A 67 8.28 -24.69 3.44
CA LYS A 67 9.02 -25.52 2.48
C LYS A 67 8.50 -25.32 1.05
N ALA A 68 9.38 -25.46 0.06
CA ALA A 68 9.03 -25.39 -1.36
C ALA A 68 7.90 -26.37 -1.73
N ASP A 69 8.00 -27.64 -1.30
CA ASP A 69 6.94 -28.63 -1.57
C ASP A 69 5.60 -28.25 -0.94
N ALA A 70 5.59 -27.62 0.25
CA ALA A 70 4.35 -27.14 0.85
C ALA A 70 3.73 -25.99 0.04
N MET A 71 4.57 -25.05 -0.44
CA MET A 71 4.12 -23.98 -1.34
C MET A 71 3.57 -24.54 -2.65
N LEU A 72 4.27 -25.47 -3.30
CA LEU A 72 3.82 -26.11 -4.53
C LEU A 72 2.51 -26.88 -4.33
N GLN A 73 2.35 -27.58 -3.20
CA GLN A 73 1.09 -28.25 -2.85
C GLN A 73 -0.06 -27.25 -2.74
N ALA A 74 0.14 -26.12 -2.07
CA ALA A 74 -0.89 -25.08 -1.95
C ALA A 74 -1.25 -24.45 -3.31
N LEU A 75 -0.26 -24.20 -4.17
CA LEU A 75 -0.49 -23.67 -5.53
C LEU A 75 -1.21 -24.70 -6.42
N LEU A 76 -0.79 -25.97 -6.39
CA LEU A 76 -1.45 -27.05 -7.14
C LEU A 76 -2.89 -27.27 -6.68
N GLN A 77 -3.14 -27.23 -5.37
CA GLN A 77 -4.48 -27.34 -4.82
C GLN A 77 -5.40 -26.25 -5.38
N ARG A 78 -4.86 -25.05 -5.57
CA ARG A 78 -5.58 -23.91 -6.13
C ARG A 78 -5.84 -24.06 -7.63
N ALA A 79 -4.87 -24.58 -8.38
CA ALA A 79 -5.00 -24.89 -9.81
C ALA A 79 -5.86 -26.13 -10.12
N SER A 80 -6.21 -26.93 -9.11
CA SER A 80 -6.92 -28.20 -9.30
C SER A 80 -8.39 -27.99 -9.70
N CYS A 81 -8.89 -28.82 -10.62
CA CYS A 81 -10.31 -28.90 -10.94
C CYS A 81 -11.08 -29.89 -10.06
N THR A 82 -10.39 -30.64 -9.19
CA THR A 82 -10.95 -31.63 -8.26
C THR A 82 -10.40 -31.37 -6.85
N PRO A 83 -11.01 -30.44 -6.10
CA PRO A 83 -10.50 -29.99 -4.81
C PRO A 83 -10.34 -31.10 -3.76
N GLU A 84 -10.97 -32.26 -3.93
CA GLU A 84 -10.87 -33.38 -2.99
C GLU A 84 -9.55 -34.16 -3.09
N THR A 85 -8.73 -33.95 -4.12
CA THR A 85 -7.44 -34.63 -4.23
C THR A 85 -6.49 -34.12 -3.16
N LYS A 86 -6.25 -34.95 -2.14
CA LYS A 86 -5.37 -34.59 -1.03
C LYS A 86 -3.91 -34.41 -1.47
N GLN A 87 -3.23 -33.53 -0.76
CA GLN A 87 -1.79 -33.40 -0.79
C GLN A 87 -1.19 -34.39 0.24
N PRO A 88 -0.02 -35.00 -0.04
CA PRO A 88 0.95 -34.66 -1.08
C PRO A 88 0.81 -35.45 -2.40
N GLU A 89 -0.24 -36.26 -2.57
CA GLU A 89 -0.38 -37.16 -3.73
C GLU A 89 -0.42 -36.42 -5.06
N LEU A 90 -1.13 -35.28 -5.12
CA LEU A 90 -1.21 -34.46 -6.34
C LEU A 90 0.16 -33.94 -6.77
N LEU A 91 0.96 -33.41 -5.84
CA LEU A 91 2.33 -32.99 -6.12
C LEU A 91 3.17 -34.13 -6.71
N GLN A 92 3.08 -35.34 -6.16
CA GLN A 92 3.82 -36.51 -6.67
C GLN A 92 3.40 -36.90 -8.08
N ARG A 93 2.10 -36.82 -8.40
CA ARG A 93 1.62 -37.05 -9.78
C ARG A 93 2.12 -35.97 -10.73
N CYS A 94 2.08 -34.70 -10.34
CA CYS A 94 2.59 -33.59 -11.14
C CYS A 94 4.11 -33.72 -11.39
N LEU A 95 4.89 -34.05 -10.35
CA LEU A 95 6.34 -34.28 -10.50
C LEU A 95 6.65 -35.38 -11.51
N LYS A 96 5.88 -36.48 -11.51
CA LYS A 96 6.01 -37.55 -12.52
C LYS A 96 5.54 -37.08 -13.90
N GLY A 97 4.44 -36.34 -13.97
CA GLY A 97 3.83 -35.86 -15.21
C GLY A 97 4.70 -34.88 -15.99
N VAL A 98 5.52 -34.07 -15.31
CA VAL A 98 6.43 -33.11 -15.97
C VAL A 98 7.76 -33.71 -16.43
N LEU A 99 8.12 -34.93 -15.99
CA LEU A 99 9.40 -35.57 -16.35
C LEU A 99 9.65 -35.67 -17.86
N PRO A 100 8.65 -36.01 -18.72
CA PRO A 100 8.86 -36.02 -20.17
C PRO A 100 9.33 -34.67 -20.71
N VAL A 101 8.84 -33.56 -20.17
CA VAL A 101 9.31 -32.21 -20.55
C VAL A 101 10.72 -31.96 -20.03
N CYS A 102 11.01 -32.32 -18.76
CA CYS A 102 12.35 -32.16 -18.18
C CYS A 102 13.43 -32.92 -18.98
N ASN A 103 13.07 -34.06 -19.58
CA ASN A 103 14.00 -34.97 -20.26
C ASN A 103 13.98 -34.83 -21.79
N GLY A 104 13.37 -33.77 -22.35
CA GLY A 104 13.42 -33.52 -23.79
C GLY A 104 12.59 -34.50 -24.64
N GLN A 105 11.51 -35.06 -24.09
CA GLN A 105 10.72 -36.14 -24.71
C GLN A 105 9.39 -35.65 -25.31
N VAL A 106 9.10 -34.35 -25.21
CA VAL A 106 7.85 -33.72 -25.67
C VAL A 106 8.14 -32.73 -26.79
N SER A 107 7.35 -32.77 -27.85
CA SER A 107 7.35 -31.76 -28.89
C SER A 107 5.94 -31.32 -29.25
N VAL A 108 5.72 -30.00 -29.28
CA VAL A 108 4.40 -29.37 -29.51
C VAL A 108 4.56 -28.25 -30.54
N GLY A 109 3.78 -28.26 -31.62
CA GLY A 109 3.87 -27.23 -32.66
C GLY A 109 5.27 -27.09 -33.30
N GLY A 110 6.14 -28.11 -33.19
CA GLY A 110 7.55 -28.10 -33.57
C GLY A 110 8.47 -27.29 -32.64
N ILE A 111 8.03 -27.01 -31.42
CA ILE A 111 8.87 -26.64 -30.27
C ILE A 111 9.25 -27.97 -29.61
N ASP A 112 10.52 -28.16 -29.28
CA ASP A 112 11.03 -29.35 -28.61
C ASP A 112 11.46 -28.99 -27.18
N SER A 113 10.99 -29.76 -26.21
CA SER A 113 11.38 -29.64 -24.81
C SER A 113 12.90 -29.80 -24.58
N SER A 114 13.65 -30.42 -25.50
CA SER A 114 15.12 -30.43 -25.49
C SER A 114 15.74 -29.01 -25.57
N GLY A 115 14.97 -28.04 -26.07
CA GLY A 115 15.32 -26.63 -26.06
C GLY A 115 15.48 -26.04 -24.65
N VAL A 116 14.77 -26.58 -23.64
CA VAL A 116 14.92 -26.17 -22.24
C VAL A 116 16.36 -26.46 -21.76
N GLU A 117 16.85 -27.67 -22.00
CA GLU A 117 18.21 -28.06 -21.63
C GLU A 117 19.25 -27.19 -22.36
N THR A 118 19.01 -26.90 -23.64
CA THR A 118 19.89 -26.05 -24.46
C THR A 118 19.96 -24.62 -23.92
N ALA A 119 18.82 -24.04 -23.58
CA ALA A 119 18.73 -22.70 -22.99
C ALA A 119 19.38 -22.66 -21.59
N LEU A 120 19.18 -23.67 -20.74
CA LEU A 120 19.84 -23.76 -19.44
C LEU A 120 21.36 -23.98 -19.54
N LYS A 121 21.85 -24.73 -20.54
CA LYS A 121 23.29 -24.82 -20.85
C LYS A 121 23.87 -23.46 -21.28
N THR A 122 23.07 -22.64 -21.96
CA THR A 122 23.46 -21.27 -22.30
C THR A 122 23.47 -20.38 -21.05
N TYR A 123 22.49 -20.54 -20.16
CA TYR A 123 22.34 -19.78 -18.91
C TYR A 123 23.54 -19.91 -17.95
N ILE A 124 24.16 -21.11 -17.89
CA ILE A 124 25.29 -21.38 -16.97
C ILE A 124 26.62 -20.79 -17.45
N HIS A 125 26.72 -20.30 -18.68
CA HIS A 125 27.96 -19.70 -19.17
C HIS A 125 28.30 -18.42 -18.40
N PRO A 126 29.58 -18.12 -18.13
CA PRO A 126 29.97 -16.89 -17.44
C PRO A 126 29.52 -15.64 -18.21
N GLY A 127 28.93 -14.68 -17.49
CA GLY A 127 28.38 -13.46 -18.09
C GLY A 127 28.08 -12.38 -17.06
N VAL A 128 27.63 -11.24 -17.56
CA VAL A 128 26.99 -10.18 -16.76
C VAL A 128 25.50 -10.47 -16.65
N GLU A 129 24.86 -9.96 -15.60
CA GLU A 129 23.50 -10.32 -15.19
C GLU A 129 22.46 -10.32 -16.32
N ASN A 130 22.41 -9.23 -17.08
CA ASN A 130 21.49 -9.05 -18.20
C ASN A 130 21.61 -10.08 -19.33
N LYS A 131 22.76 -10.76 -19.45
CA LYS A 131 22.93 -11.85 -20.43
C LYS A 131 22.25 -13.15 -20.00
N PHE A 132 21.80 -13.24 -18.74
CA PHE A 132 21.13 -14.42 -18.21
C PHE A 132 19.61 -14.37 -18.37
N TYR A 133 19.04 -13.18 -18.58
CA TYR A 133 17.59 -13.01 -18.73
C TYR A 133 17.08 -13.77 -19.95
N SER A 134 17.69 -13.53 -21.11
CA SER A 134 17.28 -14.15 -22.39
C SER A 134 17.25 -15.70 -22.33
N PRO A 135 18.32 -16.42 -21.92
CA PRO A 135 18.27 -17.88 -21.84
C PRO A 135 17.30 -18.41 -20.77
N PHE A 136 17.10 -17.68 -19.66
CA PHE A 136 16.08 -18.07 -18.67
C PHE A 136 14.66 -17.92 -19.22
N ILE A 137 14.38 -16.81 -19.90
CA ILE A 137 13.09 -16.51 -20.52
C ILE A 137 12.79 -17.53 -21.62
N GLU A 138 13.78 -17.84 -22.45
CA GLU A 138 13.68 -18.88 -23.48
C GLU A 138 13.34 -20.24 -22.86
N ALA A 139 14.09 -20.69 -21.85
CA ALA A 139 13.81 -21.95 -21.15
C ALA A 139 12.39 -21.97 -20.55
N THR A 140 11.96 -20.87 -19.93
CA THR A 140 10.64 -20.73 -19.30
C THR A 140 9.52 -20.78 -20.34
N ASN A 141 9.66 -20.08 -21.45
CA ASN A 141 8.64 -20.04 -22.49
C ASN A 141 8.54 -21.39 -23.23
N ILE A 142 9.66 -22.05 -23.52
CA ILE A 142 9.66 -23.42 -24.09
C ILE A 142 8.96 -24.39 -23.13
N ALA A 143 9.26 -24.29 -21.83
CA ALA A 143 8.61 -25.09 -20.80
C ALA A 143 7.09 -24.86 -20.79
N LEU A 144 6.63 -23.61 -20.76
CA LEU A 144 5.20 -23.28 -20.79
C LEU A 144 4.49 -23.87 -22.01
N ALA A 145 5.08 -23.78 -23.20
CA ALA A 145 4.51 -24.37 -24.41
C ALA A 145 4.41 -25.90 -24.32
N CYS A 146 5.43 -26.58 -23.78
CA CYS A 146 5.42 -28.04 -23.66
C CYS A 146 4.49 -28.54 -22.54
N LEU A 147 4.32 -27.78 -21.47
CA LEU A 147 3.48 -28.11 -20.31
C LEU A 147 1.98 -28.04 -20.61
N GLU A 148 1.59 -27.41 -21.72
CA GLU A 148 0.20 -27.32 -22.17
C GLU A 148 -0.41 -28.70 -22.47
N GLU A 149 0.36 -29.56 -23.13
CA GLU A 149 -0.05 -30.92 -23.52
C GLU A 149 -0.01 -31.92 -22.34
N ILE A 150 0.59 -31.53 -21.21
CA ILE A 150 0.74 -32.41 -20.05
C ILE A 150 -0.58 -32.51 -19.29
N LYS A 151 -1.12 -33.74 -19.26
CA LYS A 151 -2.35 -34.09 -18.54
C LYS A 151 -2.01 -34.88 -17.28
N VAL A 152 -2.48 -34.38 -16.14
CA VAL A 152 -2.33 -35.04 -14.83
C VAL A 152 -3.71 -35.16 -14.20
N ASP A 153 -4.04 -36.35 -13.70
CA ASP A 153 -5.32 -36.60 -13.04
C ASP A 153 -5.52 -35.68 -11.84
N GLY A 154 -6.60 -34.88 -11.90
CA GLY A 154 -6.98 -33.86 -10.91
C GLY A 154 -6.54 -32.43 -11.26
N MET A 155 -5.84 -32.24 -12.38
CA MET A 155 -5.44 -30.93 -12.88
C MET A 155 -6.31 -30.51 -14.06
N GLY A 156 -6.68 -29.23 -14.09
CA GLY A 156 -7.45 -28.65 -15.19
C GLY A 156 -6.63 -28.53 -16.48
N ALA A 157 -7.35 -28.25 -17.58
CA ALA A 157 -6.71 -27.77 -18.81
C ALA A 157 -6.12 -26.36 -18.60
N PRO A 158 -5.10 -25.98 -19.37
CA PRO A 158 -4.59 -24.61 -19.42
C PRO A 158 -5.70 -23.57 -19.66
N VAL A 159 -5.60 -22.41 -19.02
CA VAL A 159 -6.62 -21.37 -19.09
C VAL A 159 -6.32 -20.42 -20.25
N ALA A 160 -6.98 -20.62 -21.39
CA ALA A 160 -6.73 -19.87 -22.63
C ALA A 160 -6.82 -18.34 -22.46
N THR A 161 -7.70 -17.83 -21.60
CA THR A 161 -7.84 -16.38 -21.36
C THR A 161 -6.66 -15.74 -20.64
N VAL A 162 -5.81 -16.54 -19.97
CA VAL A 162 -4.64 -16.09 -19.21
C VAL A 162 -3.36 -16.68 -19.81
N ASP A 163 -3.40 -17.21 -21.04
CA ASP A 163 -2.25 -17.87 -21.70
C ASP A 163 -0.96 -17.12 -21.40
N MET A 164 -0.04 -17.73 -20.65
CA MET A 164 0.99 -17.00 -19.92
C MET A 164 2.30 -16.96 -20.71
N ILE A 165 2.99 -15.83 -20.66
CA ILE A 165 4.33 -15.67 -21.22
C ILE A 165 5.26 -14.97 -20.24
N CYS A 166 6.53 -15.38 -20.23
CA CYS A 166 7.61 -14.69 -19.56
C CYS A 166 8.26 -13.70 -20.53
N GLN A 167 8.42 -12.44 -20.10
CA GLN A 167 8.98 -11.38 -20.92
C GLN A 167 10.04 -10.59 -20.14
N GLN A 168 11.13 -10.22 -20.81
CA GLN A 168 12.11 -9.27 -20.27
C GLN A 168 11.48 -7.88 -20.18
N ASN A 169 11.74 -7.16 -19.09
CA ASN A 169 11.28 -5.79 -18.93
C ASN A 169 12.45 -4.80 -18.92
N ASP A 170 12.72 -4.21 -20.08
CA ASP A 170 13.80 -3.22 -20.24
C ASP A 170 13.38 -1.78 -19.92
N MET A 171 12.07 -1.53 -19.81
CA MET A 171 11.50 -0.21 -19.61
C MET A 171 11.06 -0.03 -18.15
N PRO A 172 11.30 1.14 -17.54
CA PRO A 172 10.68 1.44 -16.27
C PRO A 172 9.16 1.47 -16.38
N MET A 173 8.50 0.92 -15.38
CA MET A 173 7.06 0.97 -15.19
C MET A 173 6.71 2.11 -14.23
N TYR A 174 5.61 2.79 -14.53
CA TYR A 174 5.15 3.98 -13.80
C TYR A 174 3.80 3.70 -13.16
N GLN A 175 3.60 4.24 -11.95
CA GLN A 175 2.31 4.25 -11.29
C GLN A 175 2.14 5.58 -10.56
N THR A 176 1.02 6.25 -10.81
CA THR A 176 0.69 7.50 -10.12
C THR A 176 -0.14 7.19 -8.88
N HIS A 177 0.35 7.67 -7.73
CA HIS A 177 -0.27 7.58 -6.42
C HIS A 177 -0.65 8.99 -6.00
N GLN A 178 -1.91 9.37 -6.22
CA GLN A 178 -2.40 10.73 -5.96
C GLN A 178 -1.59 11.77 -6.78
N THR A 179 -0.66 12.48 -6.16
CA THR A 179 0.18 13.49 -6.82
C THR A 179 1.58 12.99 -7.20
N GLU A 180 2.02 11.87 -6.64
CA GLU A 180 3.37 11.33 -6.80
C GLU A 180 3.40 10.20 -7.83
N THR A 181 4.47 10.10 -8.61
CA THR A 181 4.64 8.98 -9.56
C THR A 181 5.83 8.13 -9.15
N SER A 182 5.58 6.84 -8.92
CA SER A 182 6.62 5.85 -8.68
C SER A 182 7.21 5.37 -10.00
N LEU A 183 8.49 5.02 -9.95
CA LEU A 183 9.20 4.36 -11.04
C LEU A 183 9.86 3.11 -10.48
N ARG A 184 9.64 1.99 -11.17
CA ARG A 184 10.18 0.67 -10.82
C ARG A 184 10.53 -0.06 -12.10
N LYS A 185 11.50 -0.97 -12.05
CA LYS A 185 11.91 -1.75 -13.23
C LYS A 185 12.23 -3.18 -12.79
N PRO A 186 11.22 -4.07 -12.73
CA PRO A 186 11.48 -5.51 -12.62
C PRO A 186 12.33 -5.98 -13.81
N ASP A 187 13.18 -6.97 -13.60
CA ASP A 187 14.00 -7.55 -14.68
C ASP A 187 13.17 -8.33 -15.72
N ALA A 188 12.26 -9.17 -15.22
CA ALA A 188 11.31 -9.91 -16.05
C ALA A 188 9.93 -9.98 -15.39
N VAL A 189 8.91 -10.25 -16.20
CA VAL A 189 7.51 -10.34 -15.76
C VAL A 189 6.82 -11.52 -16.41
N LEU A 190 5.88 -12.12 -15.67
CA LEU A 190 4.87 -13.01 -16.21
C LEU A 190 3.63 -12.20 -16.57
N LEU A 191 3.14 -12.38 -17.80
CA LEU A 191 2.02 -11.64 -18.37
C LEU A 191 1.03 -12.59 -19.06
N PRO A 192 -0.25 -12.22 -19.14
CA PRO A 192 -1.13 -12.79 -20.16
C PRO A 192 -0.58 -12.47 -21.56
N LEU A 193 -0.69 -13.41 -22.50
CA LEU A 193 -0.13 -13.34 -23.84
C LEU A 193 -0.70 -12.15 -24.62
N ASN A 194 -1.98 -11.85 -24.42
CA ASN A 194 -2.65 -10.68 -25.02
C ASN A 194 -2.17 -9.34 -24.45
N SER A 195 -1.51 -9.34 -23.29
CA SER A 195 -0.89 -8.17 -22.66
C SER A 195 0.60 -8.04 -22.98
N ALA A 196 1.21 -9.06 -23.59
CA ALA A 196 2.61 -9.04 -23.98
C ALA A 196 2.84 -8.06 -25.13
N CYS A 197 3.99 -7.37 -25.11
CA CYS A 197 4.25 -6.31 -26.07
C CYS A 197 4.77 -6.90 -27.39
N ALA A 198 3.91 -7.09 -28.40
CA ALA A 198 4.32 -7.24 -29.79
C ALA A 198 3.23 -6.71 -30.74
N PRO A 199 3.60 -6.15 -31.91
CA PRO A 199 2.65 -5.59 -32.86
C PRO A 199 1.76 -6.67 -33.46
N PHE A 200 0.44 -6.46 -33.44
CA PHE A 200 -0.40 -7.03 -34.49
C PHE A 200 0.13 -6.44 -35.81
N GLU A 201 0.67 -7.27 -36.70
CA GLU A 201 0.98 -6.82 -38.05
C GLU A 201 -0.34 -6.35 -38.68
N ASP A 202 -0.42 -5.05 -38.93
CA ASP A 202 -1.35 -4.46 -39.87
C ASP A 202 -1.23 -5.23 -41.19
N GLU A 203 -2.24 -6.02 -41.54
CA GLU A 203 -2.42 -6.45 -42.92
C GLU A 203 -2.73 -5.20 -43.76
N LYS A 204 -1.65 -4.66 -44.33
CA LYS A 204 -1.55 -3.93 -45.60
C LYS A 204 -2.71 -2.98 -45.94
N GLY A 205 -2.39 -1.70 -45.86
CA GLY A 205 -2.89 -0.71 -46.81
C GLY A 205 -4.00 0.17 -46.26
N GLY A 206 -3.64 1.42 -45.98
CA GLY A 206 -4.54 2.40 -45.40
C GLY A 206 -5.86 2.57 -46.13
N LYS A 207 -6.94 2.50 -45.36
CA LYS A 207 -8.11 3.39 -45.49
C LYS A 207 -8.72 3.56 -44.11
N LYS A 208 -8.64 4.78 -43.58
CA LYS A 208 -9.36 5.23 -42.39
C LYS A 208 -10.83 4.79 -42.50
N CYS A 209 -11.28 3.89 -41.64
CA CYS A 209 -12.72 3.65 -41.49
C CYS A 209 -13.16 4.22 -40.14
N LYS A 210 -13.74 5.43 -40.21
CA LYS A 210 -14.57 6.00 -39.15
C LYS A 210 -15.77 5.06 -38.94
N GLN A 211 -15.82 4.29 -37.87
CA GLN A 211 -17.07 3.70 -37.43
C GLN A 211 -17.91 4.79 -36.74
N LYS A 212 -18.74 5.47 -37.55
CA LYS A 212 -19.95 6.12 -37.04
C LYS A 212 -20.91 5.01 -36.59
N ARG A 213 -21.14 4.91 -35.27
CA ARG A 213 -22.35 4.30 -34.73
C ARG A 213 -23.55 5.10 -35.26
N LYS A 214 -24.38 4.48 -36.11
CA LYS A 214 -25.74 4.94 -36.38
C LYS A 214 -26.68 4.06 -35.57
N GLN A 215 -27.18 4.61 -34.47
CA GLN A 215 -28.53 4.31 -34.03
C GLN A 215 -29.48 4.71 -35.16
N LYS A 216 -30.43 3.83 -35.49
CA LYS A 216 -31.74 4.29 -35.95
C LYS A 216 -32.81 3.26 -35.57
N ASN A 217 -33.73 3.77 -34.77
CA ASN A 217 -35.04 3.19 -34.51
C ASN A 217 -35.93 3.24 -35.76
N ASP A 218 -36.88 2.31 -35.73
CA ASP A 218 -38.27 2.33 -36.20
C ASP A 218 -38.67 2.08 -37.67
N GLU A 219 -39.63 1.15 -37.72
CA GLU A 219 -40.80 0.96 -38.59
C GLU A 219 -40.73 0.29 -39.98
N LYS A 220 -41.30 -0.92 -39.98
CA LYS A 220 -42.41 -1.44 -40.81
C LYS A 220 -42.18 -1.98 -42.23
N ASP A 221 -42.89 -3.10 -42.40
CA ASP A 221 -43.53 -3.66 -43.59
C ASP A 221 -42.79 -4.65 -44.51
N ASN A 222 -43.29 -5.90 -44.39
CA ASN A 222 -43.73 -6.82 -45.44
C ASN A 222 -42.76 -7.81 -46.13
N ILE A 223 -43.08 -9.11 -45.91
CA ILE A 223 -43.33 -10.18 -46.92
C ILE A 223 -42.10 -10.57 -47.77
N LYS A 224 -41.54 -11.80 -47.78
CA LYS A 224 -42.13 -13.14 -48.01
C LYS A 224 -41.05 -14.23 -47.86
N ASP A 225 -41.53 -15.44 -47.54
CA ASP A 225 -41.03 -16.80 -47.79
C ASP A 225 -39.76 -17.00 -48.65
N ASP A 226 -38.81 -17.83 -48.19
CA ASP A 226 -38.65 -19.20 -48.71
C ASP A 226 -37.62 -20.04 -47.92
N LYS A 227 -37.80 -21.37 -48.04
CA LYS A 227 -37.21 -22.47 -47.26
C LYS A 227 -35.84 -22.97 -47.75
N ASP A 228 -35.27 -23.87 -46.93
CA ASP A 228 -34.26 -24.92 -47.22
C ASP A 228 -32.82 -24.39 -47.47
N ASP A 229 -31.73 -24.90 -46.90
CA ASP A 229 -31.32 -26.28 -46.62
C ASP A 229 -30.32 -26.35 -45.44
N VAL A 230 -30.44 -27.42 -44.66
CA VAL A 230 -29.39 -27.94 -43.76
C VAL A 230 -28.45 -28.81 -44.59
N LYS A 231 -27.14 -28.49 -44.62
CA LYS A 231 -26.06 -29.48 -44.80
C LYS A 231 -24.66 -28.91 -44.50
N ASP A 232 -24.01 -29.59 -43.55
CA ASP A 232 -22.58 -29.90 -43.46
C ASP A 232 -21.54 -28.81 -43.76
N ASN A 233 -20.84 -28.36 -42.70
CA ASN A 233 -19.40 -28.13 -42.74
C ASN A 233 -18.76 -28.18 -41.34
N VAL A 234 -18.58 -29.40 -40.82
CA VAL A 234 -17.60 -29.70 -39.76
C VAL A 234 -16.22 -29.77 -40.41
N LYS A 235 -15.62 -28.63 -40.80
CA LYS A 235 -14.22 -28.58 -41.30
C LYS A 235 -13.43 -27.32 -40.96
N ASP A 236 -14.01 -26.32 -40.29
CA ASP A 236 -13.32 -25.04 -40.06
C ASP A 236 -12.61 -24.90 -38.71
N ASP A 237 -12.91 -25.72 -37.70
CA ASP A 237 -12.25 -25.58 -36.38
C ASP A 237 -10.76 -25.98 -36.36
N LYS A 238 -10.29 -26.86 -37.27
CA LYS A 238 -8.86 -27.30 -37.30
C LYS A 238 -7.90 -26.32 -37.98
N LYS A 239 -8.42 -25.30 -38.68
CA LYS A 239 -7.59 -24.30 -39.37
C LYS A 239 -7.25 -23.11 -38.49
N ASP A 240 -8.13 -22.78 -37.55
CA ASP A 240 -7.93 -21.66 -36.63
C ASP A 240 -6.93 -22.02 -35.50
N ASP A 241 -6.99 -23.23 -34.95
CA ASP A 241 -6.01 -23.73 -33.96
C ASP A 241 -4.56 -23.72 -34.49
N LYS A 242 -4.36 -24.13 -35.75
CA LYS A 242 -3.02 -24.12 -36.39
C LYS A 242 -2.49 -22.72 -36.67
N LYS A 243 -3.37 -21.72 -36.75
CA LYS A 243 -3.01 -20.33 -37.02
C LYS A 243 -2.53 -19.65 -35.73
N ASP A 244 -3.12 -20.00 -34.59
CA ASP A 244 -2.75 -19.48 -33.28
C ASP A 244 -1.45 -20.13 -32.73
N ASP A 245 -1.24 -21.42 -32.97
CA ASP A 245 0.05 -22.10 -32.66
C ASP A 245 1.24 -21.47 -33.40
N LYS A 246 1.03 -21.10 -34.67
CA LYS A 246 2.06 -20.48 -35.52
C LYS A 246 2.36 -19.04 -35.09
N LYS A 247 1.36 -18.31 -34.58
CA LYS A 247 1.51 -16.97 -33.98
C LYS A 247 2.28 -17.03 -32.67
N ARG A 248 1.98 -17.99 -31.79
CA ARG A 248 2.67 -18.19 -30.51
C ARG A 248 4.15 -18.50 -30.70
N LYS A 249 4.46 -19.36 -31.69
CA LYS A 249 5.84 -19.67 -32.08
C LYS A 249 6.61 -18.46 -32.62
N ALA A 250 5.97 -17.63 -33.45
CA ALA A 250 6.55 -16.38 -33.94
C ALA A 250 6.76 -15.34 -32.81
N HIS A 251 5.87 -15.34 -31.81
CA HIS A 251 5.90 -14.45 -30.65
C HIS A 251 6.97 -14.85 -29.62
N MET A 252 7.15 -16.14 -29.33
CA MET A 252 8.18 -16.67 -28.42
C MET A 252 9.61 -16.38 -28.91
N VAL A 253 9.85 -16.45 -30.22
CA VAL A 253 11.17 -16.21 -30.83
C VAL A 253 11.49 -14.71 -30.96
N LYS A 254 10.49 -13.84 -31.23
CA LYS A 254 10.70 -12.38 -31.35
C LYS A 254 10.82 -11.67 -30.00
N ASN A 255 10.00 -12.02 -29.00
CA ASN A 255 9.95 -11.29 -27.72
C ASN A 255 11.09 -11.64 -26.75
N ALA A 256 11.82 -12.73 -26.98
CA ALA A 256 13.04 -13.03 -26.24
C ALA A 256 14.22 -12.09 -26.61
N MET A 257 14.09 -11.29 -27.67
CA MET A 257 15.20 -10.51 -28.25
C MET A 257 14.88 -9.03 -28.56
N GLU A 258 13.61 -8.61 -28.60
CA GLU A 258 13.24 -7.22 -28.98
C GLU A 258 12.61 -6.42 -27.83
N LYS A 259 12.93 -5.12 -27.78
CA LYS A 259 12.39 -4.17 -26.79
C LYS A 259 10.87 -4.02 -26.97
N PRO A 260 10.08 -4.00 -25.88
CA PRO A 260 8.64 -3.81 -25.97
C PRO A 260 8.30 -2.44 -26.60
N PRO A 261 7.37 -2.34 -27.56
CA PRO A 261 6.96 -1.08 -28.19
C PRO A 261 6.28 -0.07 -27.24
N ALA A 262 5.78 -0.52 -26.07
CA ALA A 262 5.14 0.32 -25.07
C ALA A 262 5.46 -0.17 -23.64
N PRO A 263 5.40 0.70 -22.61
CA PRO A 263 5.54 0.28 -21.22
C PRO A 263 4.43 -0.69 -20.79
N ILE A 264 4.79 -1.74 -20.07
CA ILE A 264 3.85 -2.71 -19.49
C ILE A 264 3.14 -2.05 -18.31
N PRO A 265 1.80 -2.03 -18.25
CA PRO A 265 1.08 -1.46 -17.12
C PRO A 265 1.00 -2.45 -15.95
N TRP A 266 1.12 -1.97 -14.71
CA TRP A 266 1.07 -2.79 -13.49
C TRP A 266 -0.18 -3.65 -13.34
N LYS A 267 -1.33 -3.19 -13.87
CA LYS A 267 -2.59 -3.92 -13.86
C LYS A 267 -2.57 -5.22 -14.69
N ASP A 268 -1.63 -5.35 -15.63
CA ASP A 268 -1.56 -6.50 -16.53
C ASP A 268 -0.49 -7.53 -16.08
N VAL A 269 0.35 -7.19 -15.10
CA VAL A 269 1.37 -8.08 -14.53
C VAL A 269 0.72 -9.16 -13.66
N LEU A 270 1.11 -10.43 -13.88
CA LEU A 270 0.72 -11.58 -13.04
C LEU A 270 1.74 -11.82 -11.92
N ALA A 271 3.03 -11.77 -12.26
CA ALA A 271 4.14 -11.89 -11.32
C ALA A 271 5.36 -11.11 -11.83
N CYS A 272 6.15 -10.57 -10.91
CA CYS A 272 7.50 -10.08 -11.19
C CYS A 272 8.54 -11.18 -10.95
N ILE A 273 9.60 -11.18 -11.74
CA ILE A 273 10.80 -12.00 -11.56
C ILE A 273 11.99 -11.07 -11.46
N GLU A 274 12.61 -11.04 -10.29
CA GLU A 274 13.79 -10.20 -10.03
C GLU A 274 15.05 -11.07 -9.95
N PHE A 275 16.11 -10.65 -10.63
CA PHE A 275 17.38 -11.34 -10.63
C PHE A 275 18.37 -10.64 -9.68
N LYS A 276 19.19 -11.44 -9.01
CA LYS A 276 20.40 -10.97 -8.34
C LYS A 276 21.53 -11.94 -8.62
N ARG A 277 22.20 -11.78 -9.75
CA ARG A 277 23.31 -12.65 -10.16
C ARG A 277 24.62 -11.90 -10.30
N LYS A 278 25.59 -12.23 -9.43
CA LYS A 278 26.97 -11.70 -9.53
C LYS A 278 27.87 -12.63 -10.34
N PRO A 279 28.84 -12.10 -11.12
CA PRO A 279 29.80 -12.93 -11.86
C PRO A 279 30.50 -13.92 -10.92
N GLN A 280 30.41 -15.21 -11.22
CA GLN A 280 31.15 -16.22 -10.47
C GLN A 280 32.64 -16.17 -10.87
N GLY A 281 33.52 -16.34 -9.88
CA GLY A 281 34.92 -16.67 -10.14
C GLY A 281 35.05 -18.06 -10.78
N LYS A 282 36.28 -18.56 -10.97
CA LYS A 282 36.63 -19.79 -11.73
C LYS A 282 35.89 -21.11 -11.40
N LYS A 283 34.99 -21.17 -10.40
CA LYS A 283 34.12 -22.33 -10.14
C LYS A 283 32.80 -22.11 -10.89
N GLY A 284 32.54 -22.90 -11.93
CA GLY A 284 31.31 -22.80 -12.74
C GLY A 284 30.08 -23.40 -12.06
N ILE A 285 28.89 -22.97 -12.51
CA ILE A 285 27.59 -23.54 -12.15
C ILE A 285 27.53 -25.00 -12.62
N LYS A 286 26.95 -25.87 -11.81
CA LYS A 286 26.74 -27.27 -12.20
C LYS A 286 25.82 -27.33 -13.43
N PRO A 287 26.21 -28.03 -14.50
CA PRO A 287 25.36 -28.18 -15.66
C PRO A 287 24.09 -28.99 -15.32
N PRO A 288 23.03 -28.90 -16.14
CA PRO A 288 21.89 -29.79 -16.05
C PRO A 288 22.34 -31.26 -15.96
N PRO A 289 21.72 -32.10 -15.09
CA PRO A 289 21.98 -33.53 -15.07
C PRO A 289 21.57 -34.18 -16.41
N PRO A 290 22.15 -35.34 -16.77
CA PRO A 290 21.84 -36.03 -18.02
C PRO A 290 20.40 -36.54 -18.11
N SER A 291 19.73 -36.72 -16.96
CA SER A 291 18.33 -37.08 -16.87
C SER A 291 17.77 -36.69 -15.50
N TYR A 292 16.52 -36.25 -15.47
CA TYR A 292 15.78 -35.92 -14.26
C TYR A 292 14.90 -37.09 -13.82
N THR A 293 14.81 -37.28 -12.50
CA THR A 293 13.93 -38.25 -11.84
C THR A 293 13.20 -37.58 -10.68
N VAL A 294 12.10 -38.17 -10.20
CA VAL A 294 11.42 -37.67 -9.00
C VAL A 294 12.22 -38.05 -7.76
N THR A 295 12.74 -37.04 -7.07
CA THR A 295 13.47 -37.18 -5.80
C THR A 295 12.86 -36.29 -4.71
N GLY A 296 13.20 -36.59 -3.45
CA GLY A 296 12.83 -35.71 -2.33
C GLY A 296 13.44 -34.32 -2.48
N CYS A 297 12.77 -33.30 -1.93
CA CYS A 297 13.24 -31.91 -2.02
C CYS A 297 14.58 -31.79 -1.32
N VAL A 298 15.59 -31.34 -2.04
CA VAL A 298 16.92 -31.11 -1.46
C VAL A 298 16.98 -29.65 -1.00
N PRO A 299 17.20 -29.38 0.29
CA PRO A 299 17.33 -28.02 0.78
C PRO A 299 18.49 -27.28 0.10
N THR A 300 18.24 -26.06 -0.36
CA THR A 300 19.29 -25.18 -0.88
C THR A 300 20.14 -24.61 0.25
N LYS A 301 21.29 -24.01 -0.06
CA LYS A 301 22.14 -23.32 0.91
C LYS A 301 22.44 -21.88 0.47
N PRO A 302 21.90 -20.86 1.18
CA PRO A 302 20.87 -20.93 2.23
C PRO A 302 19.55 -21.52 1.73
N GLU A 303 18.79 -22.08 2.68
CA GLU A 303 17.46 -22.64 2.41
C GLU A 303 16.44 -21.53 2.09
N TYR A 304 16.54 -20.41 2.82
CA TYR A 304 15.74 -19.21 2.63
C TYR A 304 16.66 -18.04 2.30
N LEU A 305 16.23 -17.17 1.39
CA LEU A 305 16.93 -15.93 1.07
C LEU A 305 16.91 -15.01 2.30
N PRO A 306 18.07 -14.67 2.91
CA PRO A 306 18.11 -13.73 4.01
C PRO A 306 17.77 -12.32 3.53
N VAL A 307 17.13 -11.54 4.40
CA VAL A 307 16.87 -10.12 4.21
C VAL A 307 18.07 -9.36 4.78
N ASP A 308 18.83 -8.61 3.97
CA ASP A 308 19.99 -7.86 4.48
C ASP A 308 19.54 -6.80 5.52
N HIS A 309 20.06 -6.90 6.75
CA HIS A 309 19.84 -5.90 7.79
C HIS A 309 20.72 -4.67 7.55
N LEU A 310 20.14 -3.55 7.12
CA LEU A 310 20.75 -2.25 7.42
C LEU A 310 20.56 -2.00 8.91
N LYS A 311 21.64 -1.98 9.71
CA LYS A 311 21.54 -1.53 11.11
C LYS A 311 20.83 -0.16 11.14
N PRO A 312 20.02 0.12 12.18
CA PRO A 312 19.57 1.49 12.45
C PRO A 312 20.80 2.40 12.46
N GLN A 313 20.67 3.57 11.83
CA GLN A 313 21.70 4.62 11.94
C GLN A 313 22.05 4.73 13.43
N ARG A 314 23.32 4.48 13.76
CA ARG A 314 23.84 4.84 15.09
C ARG A 314 23.49 6.30 15.27
N GLN A 315 22.63 6.62 16.24
CA GLN A 315 22.66 7.94 16.85
C GLN A 315 24.13 8.20 17.19
N ALA A 316 24.66 9.33 16.70
CA ALA A 316 25.96 9.79 17.16
C ALA A 316 25.92 9.74 18.69
N PRO A 317 26.88 9.07 19.36
CA PRO A 317 26.90 9.10 20.81
C PRO A 317 26.96 10.57 21.21
N GLY A 318 25.91 11.03 21.88
CA GLY A 318 25.96 12.28 22.63
C GLY A 318 27.17 12.22 23.58
N PRO A 319 27.74 13.38 23.94
CA PRO A 319 28.93 13.43 24.78
C PRO A 319 28.71 12.57 26.02
N SER A 320 29.57 11.55 26.16
CA SER A 320 29.54 10.57 27.24
C SER A 320 29.48 11.28 28.59
N GLN A 321 28.35 11.18 29.28
CA GLN A 321 28.30 11.43 30.72
C GLN A 321 28.95 10.22 31.39
N THR A 322 30.11 10.45 31.96
CA THR A 322 30.86 9.52 32.81
C THR A 322 29.96 9.08 33.97
N PRO A 323 29.95 7.78 34.36
CA PRO A 323 29.17 7.32 35.50
C PRO A 323 29.68 7.96 36.79
N ALA A 324 28.83 8.71 37.49
CA ALA A 324 29.08 9.14 38.86
C ALA A 324 29.14 7.89 39.76
N THR A 325 30.35 7.57 40.23
CA THR A 325 30.59 6.54 41.24
C THR A 325 30.42 7.18 42.61
N GLN A 326 29.62 6.55 43.49
CA GLN A 326 29.41 6.96 44.87
C GLN A 326 30.71 6.85 45.72
N PRO A 327 30.82 7.60 46.84
CA PRO A 327 32.08 7.90 47.49
C PRO A 327 32.48 6.84 48.53
N ALA A 328 33.77 6.56 48.66
CA ALA A 328 34.36 6.11 49.92
C ALA A 328 35.87 6.38 49.98
N SER A 329 36.24 7.10 51.04
CA SER A 329 37.49 7.07 51.81
C SER A 329 38.83 7.38 51.14
N ASP A 330 39.34 8.58 51.45
CA ASP A 330 40.64 8.87 52.07
C ASP A 330 41.84 7.98 51.71
N THR A 331 42.90 8.61 51.21
CA THR A 331 44.13 8.93 51.98
C THR A 331 45.28 9.27 51.02
N ALA A 332 45.80 10.51 51.14
CA ALA A 332 47.19 10.96 50.94
C ALA A 332 47.91 10.70 49.58
N LEU A 333 48.87 11.49 49.09
CA LEU A 333 49.43 12.83 49.30
C LEU A 333 50.58 12.88 48.27
N LEU A 334 50.81 14.05 47.66
CA LEU A 334 52.12 14.55 47.18
C LEU A 334 52.80 13.76 46.02
N SER A 335 53.50 14.35 45.05
CA SER A 335 53.86 15.73 44.74
C SER A 335 54.68 15.71 43.43
N SER A 336 54.89 16.92 42.88
CA SER A 336 56.03 17.32 42.03
C SER A 336 56.09 16.84 40.57
N GLY A 337 55.96 17.79 39.63
CA GLY A 337 57.09 18.65 39.28
C GLY A 337 57.73 18.43 37.90
N LEU A 338 57.72 19.51 37.10
CA LEU A 338 58.71 19.96 36.10
C LEU A 338 58.89 19.10 34.83
N ALA A 339 58.57 19.59 33.62
CA ALA A 339 59.14 20.68 32.81
C ALA A 339 60.41 20.31 31.99
N ALA A 340 60.28 20.56 30.68
CA ALA A 340 61.29 20.91 29.67
C ALA A 340 62.28 19.85 29.15
N ALA A 341 62.26 19.64 27.82
CA ALA A 341 63.31 20.10 26.87
C ALA A 341 63.43 19.19 25.61
N LYS A 342 63.45 19.84 24.44
CA LYS A 342 63.94 19.36 23.12
C LYS A 342 65.51 19.39 23.09
N PRO A 343 66.26 19.20 21.96
CA PRO A 343 65.98 18.67 20.60
C PRO A 343 67.10 17.71 20.04
N SER A 344 67.00 17.40 18.72
CA SER A 344 68.07 17.04 17.74
C SER A 344 68.14 15.54 17.36
N GLN A 345 68.48 15.06 16.15
CA GLN A 345 68.84 15.66 14.84
C GLN A 345 68.87 14.55 13.76
N GLY A 346 68.80 14.95 12.47
CA GLY A 346 69.35 14.24 11.30
C GLY A 346 68.35 13.45 10.42
N GLY A 347 68.30 13.53 9.09
CA GLY A 347 69.04 14.30 8.08
C GLY A 347 69.03 13.62 6.68
N SER A 348 68.94 14.43 5.62
CA SER A 348 69.20 14.19 4.16
C SER A 348 68.05 13.58 3.31
N SER A 349 67.40 14.31 2.39
CA SER A 349 67.75 14.88 1.04
C SER A 349 67.37 13.90 -0.10
N SER A 350 66.75 14.23 -1.24
CA SER A 350 66.91 15.38 -2.15
C SER A 350 65.75 15.45 -3.21
N LYS A 351 65.08 16.61 -3.29
CA LYS A 351 64.89 17.58 -4.41
C LYS A 351 64.52 17.17 -5.88
N PRO A 352 64.04 18.12 -6.73
CA PRO A 352 62.74 18.02 -7.43
C PRO A 352 62.79 18.42 -8.94
N SER A 353 61.63 18.57 -9.61
CA SER A 353 61.53 19.48 -10.76
C SER A 353 60.14 20.11 -10.93
N GLN A 354 60.17 21.44 -11.09
CA GLN A 354 59.12 22.39 -11.44
C GLN A 354 58.84 22.33 -12.95
N GLY A 355 57.66 22.67 -13.47
CA GLY A 355 57.09 24.02 -13.66
C GLY A 355 56.44 24.07 -15.06
N GLY A 356 55.51 24.94 -15.45
CA GLY A 356 54.82 26.05 -14.81
C GLY A 356 53.98 26.82 -15.86
N SER A 357 53.15 27.75 -15.35
CA SER A 357 52.65 28.99 -16.00
C SER A 357 51.54 28.89 -17.08
N SER A 358 50.57 29.81 -17.23
CA SER A 358 49.86 30.84 -16.41
C SER A 358 48.96 31.65 -17.38
N SER A 359 47.75 32.09 -16.98
CA SER A 359 47.28 33.49 -17.07
C SER A 359 45.75 33.73 -17.04
N LYS A 360 45.34 34.46 -15.97
CA LYS A 360 44.44 35.64 -15.88
C LYS A 360 42.90 35.59 -16.10
N ARG A 361 42.21 35.68 -14.95
CA ARG A 361 41.19 36.68 -14.47
C ARG A 361 39.93 36.99 -15.31
N LYS A 362 38.75 36.79 -14.70
CA LYS A 362 37.88 37.88 -14.18
C LYS A 362 36.83 37.34 -13.19
N ALA A 363 36.59 38.08 -12.12
CA ALA A 363 35.61 37.80 -11.07
C ALA A 363 34.22 38.35 -11.44
N THR A 364 33.15 37.69 -10.99
CA THR A 364 31.95 38.33 -10.41
C THR A 364 31.00 37.27 -9.83
N ASP A 365 30.63 37.55 -8.58
CA ASP A 365 29.40 37.23 -7.84
C ASP A 365 29.04 35.78 -7.46
N THR A 366 29.33 35.55 -6.18
CA THR A 366 29.05 34.43 -5.30
C THR A 366 27.55 34.34 -4.98
N LEU A 367 26.91 33.26 -5.42
CA LEU A 367 25.78 32.64 -4.71
C LEU A 367 26.30 31.31 -4.19
N GLU A 368 26.45 31.20 -2.87
CA GLU A 368 26.91 30.00 -2.18
C GLU A 368 25.95 28.84 -2.45
N SER A 369 26.31 28.00 -3.41
CA SER A 369 25.70 26.68 -3.58
C SER A 369 26.22 25.75 -2.49
N ALA A 370 25.31 25.21 -1.69
CA ALA A 370 25.53 24.12 -0.75
C ALA A 370 26.35 22.98 -1.40
N PRO A 371 27.21 22.29 -0.63
CA PRO A 371 28.20 21.38 -1.19
C PRO A 371 27.52 20.18 -1.85
N LYS A 372 27.84 19.94 -3.12
CA LYS A 372 27.52 18.71 -3.85
C LYS A 372 28.10 17.52 -3.07
N LYS A 373 27.23 16.78 -2.38
CA LYS A 373 27.53 15.45 -1.84
C LYS A 373 27.92 14.57 -3.03
N ASN A 374 29.19 14.19 -3.10
CA ASN A 374 29.68 13.21 -4.07
C ASN A 374 28.88 11.91 -3.89
N ARG A 375 28.12 11.53 -4.92
CA ARG A 375 27.46 10.23 -5.01
C ARG A 375 28.53 9.15 -5.07
N THR A 376 28.66 8.37 -4.01
CA THR A 376 29.35 7.07 -4.03
C THR A 376 28.33 6.00 -4.40
N ASP A 377 28.66 5.14 -5.36
CA ASP A 377 27.92 3.91 -5.68
C ASP A 377 27.64 3.11 -4.39
N THR A 378 26.36 2.88 -4.03
CA THR A 378 25.79 1.76 -3.18
C THR A 378 24.46 2.10 -2.46
N ASP A 379 23.45 2.69 -3.14
CA ASP A 379 22.10 2.92 -2.56
C ASP A 379 20.99 2.11 -3.27
N ASP A 380 21.30 0.97 -3.88
CA ASP A 380 20.23 0.07 -4.38
C ASP A 380 19.63 -0.72 -3.21
N PRO A 381 18.29 -0.75 -3.08
CA PRO A 381 17.62 -1.50 -2.01
C PRO A 381 17.93 -2.99 -2.11
N ASP A 382 17.82 -3.69 -0.96
CA ASP A 382 17.88 -5.15 -0.93
C ASP A 382 16.85 -5.74 -1.91
N VAL A 383 17.20 -6.84 -2.59
CA VAL A 383 16.37 -7.45 -3.64
C VAL A 383 14.98 -7.87 -3.14
N THR A 384 14.87 -8.26 -1.87
CA THR A 384 13.59 -8.62 -1.24
C THR A 384 12.73 -7.38 -1.00
N VAL A 385 13.34 -6.27 -0.59
CA VAL A 385 12.67 -4.96 -0.43
C VAL A 385 12.21 -4.43 -1.79
N GLN A 386 13.07 -4.53 -2.81
CA GLN A 386 12.74 -4.17 -4.19
C GLN A 386 11.54 -4.95 -4.72
N THR A 387 11.52 -6.27 -4.51
CA THR A 387 10.39 -7.12 -4.91
C THR A 387 9.11 -6.81 -4.11
N GLY A 388 9.25 -6.45 -2.82
CA GLY A 388 8.15 -5.96 -2.00
C GLY A 388 7.57 -4.63 -2.51
N LEU A 389 8.41 -3.72 -3.02
CA LEU A 389 7.95 -2.50 -3.67
C LEU A 389 7.15 -2.82 -4.94
N TYR A 390 7.55 -3.81 -5.74
CA TYR A 390 6.77 -4.23 -6.92
C TYR A 390 5.40 -4.78 -6.55
N ALA A 391 5.34 -5.66 -5.53
CA ALA A 391 4.07 -6.16 -5.01
C ALA A 391 3.17 -5.01 -4.53
N THR A 392 3.75 -3.95 -3.96
CA THR A 392 2.99 -2.76 -3.56
C THR A 392 2.40 -2.01 -4.76
N GLU A 393 3.16 -1.86 -5.86
CA GLU A 393 2.63 -1.27 -7.11
C GLU A 393 1.50 -2.11 -7.70
N MET A 394 1.67 -3.44 -7.74
CA MET A 394 0.68 -4.38 -8.23
C MET A 394 -0.63 -4.33 -7.42
N PHE A 395 -0.51 -4.23 -6.08
CA PHE A 395 -1.64 -4.03 -5.19
C PHE A 395 -2.35 -2.69 -5.41
N ALA A 396 -1.63 -1.61 -5.71
CA ALA A 396 -2.22 -0.30 -5.95
C ALA A 396 -2.91 -0.19 -7.33
N ALA A 397 -2.37 -0.88 -8.34
CA ALA A 397 -2.86 -0.85 -9.71
C ALA A 397 -4.21 -1.56 -9.90
N ASN A 398 -4.48 -2.56 -9.06
CA ASN A 398 -5.65 -3.43 -9.13
C ASN A 398 -6.57 -3.23 -7.92
N LEU A 399 -7.88 -3.35 -8.12
CA LEU A 399 -8.84 -3.29 -7.03
C LEU A 399 -9.04 -4.71 -6.44
N ALA A 400 -9.21 -4.82 -5.12
CA ALA A 400 -9.60 -6.07 -4.46
C ALA A 400 -8.69 -7.29 -4.76
N VAL A 401 -7.36 -7.11 -4.79
CA VAL A 401 -6.40 -8.22 -4.92
C VAL A 401 -6.13 -8.86 -3.57
N ASN A 402 -6.45 -10.15 -3.44
CA ASN A 402 -6.32 -10.92 -2.20
C ASN A 402 -4.87 -11.29 -1.88
N TYR A 403 -4.07 -11.60 -2.90
CA TYR A 403 -2.65 -11.90 -2.76
C TYR A 403 -1.91 -11.74 -4.10
N LEU A 404 -0.59 -11.79 -4.04
CA LEU A 404 0.32 -11.73 -5.18
C LEU A 404 1.42 -12.79 -5.02
N ILE A 405 1.99 -13.21 -6.15
CA ILE A 405 3.13 -14.13 -6.20
C ILE A 405 4.23 -13.46 -7.02
N ASN A 406 5.41 -13.27 -6.44
CA ASN A 406 6.61 -12.86 -7.16
C ASN A 406 7.74 -13.89 -6.97
N LEU A 407 8.69 -13.88 -7.88
CA LEU A 407 9.82 -14.80 -7.88
C LEU A 407 11.13 -14.02 -7.76
N ILE A 408 12.04 -14.51 -6.92
CA ILE A 408 13.39 -13.94 -6.80
C ILE A 408 14.40 -15.02 -7.20
N VAL A 409 15.24 -14.71 -8.18
CA VAL A 409 16.30 -15.59 -8.68
C VAL A 409 17.65 -15.04 -8.20
N VAL A 410 18.36 -15.80 -7.37
CA VAL A 410 19.69 -15.41 -6.89
C VAL A 410 20.71 -16.46 -7.29
N GLY A 411 21.88 -16.02 -7.76
CA GLY A 411 22.95 -16.89 -8.18
C GLY A 411 24.33 -16.25 -8.08
N GLY A 412 25.36 -17.08 -7.89
CA GLY A 412 26.75 -16.64 -7.88
C GLY A 412 27.32 -16.26 -6.53
N ILE A 413 28.43 -15.51 -6.54
CA ILE A 413 29.10 -15.08 -5.31
C ILE A 413 28.36 -13.86 -4.77
N VAL A 414 27.48 -14.09 -3.79
CA VAL A 414 26.78 -13.00 -3.12
C VAL A 414 27.52 -12.70 -1.83
N ARG A 415 28.08 -11.48 -1.75
CA ARG A 415 28.38 -10.85 -0.46
C ARG A 415 27.10 -10.19 0.03
N LEU A 416 26.55 -10.70 1.13
CA LEU A 416 25.63 -9.97 1.99
C LEU A 416 26.32 -8.67 2.43
N SER A 417 25.55 -7.63 2.69
CA SER A 417 26.00 -6.25 2.92
C SER A 417 27.23 -6.08 3.85
N ARG A 418 27.91 -4.91 3.78
CA ARG A 418 29.23 -4.58 4.40
C ARG A 418 29.42 -4.99 5.88
N LEU A 419 28.35 -5.23 6.63
CA LEU A 419 28.38 -5.63 8.03
C LEU A 419 28.69 -7.13 8.26
N VAL A 420 28.56 -7.97 7.23
CA VAL A 420 28.82 -9.42 7.29
C VAL A 420 30.20 -9.77 6.70
N ALA A 421 31.11 -8.79 6.58
CA ALA A 421 32.43 -8.94 5.97
C ALA A 421 33.37 -9.97 6.66
N LEU A 422 32.96 -10.53 7.80
CA LEU A 422 33.66 -11.59 8.52
C LEU A 422 33.18 -13.01 8.13
N LEU A 423 32.04 -13.17 7.44
CA LEU A 423 31.63 -14.46 6.90
C LEU A 423 32.23 -14.70 5.50
N PRO A 424 32.57 -15.96 5.17
CA PRO A 424 32.99 -16.31 3.82
C PRO A 424 31.92 -15.90 2.78
N PRO A 425 32.33 -15.52 1.56
CA PRO A 425 31.39 -15.30 0.46
C PRO A 425 30.49 -16.54 0.29
N LEU A 426 29.18 -16.32 0.26
CA LEU A 426 28.23 -17.39 -0.03
C LEU A 426 28.27 -17.68 -1.53
N PHE A 427 28.60 -18.93 -1.86
CA PHE A 427 28.42 -19.47 -3.19
C PHE A 427 26.98 -19.95 -3.29
N LEU A 428 26.14 -19.14 -3.92
CA LEU A 428 24.76 -19.50 -4.20
C LEU A 428 24.71 -20.21 -5.56
N ASP A 429 24.17 -21.42 -5.56
CA ASP A 429 23.64 -22.02 -6.79
C ASP A 429 22.51 -21.13 -7.33
N ASP A 430 22.21 -21.20 -8.63
CA ASP A 430 21.08 -20.46 -9.19
C ASP A 430 19.77 -21.05 -8.67
N VAL A 431 19.17 -20.32 -7.74
CA VAL A 431 18.00 -20.75 -6.96
C VAL A 431 16.90 -19.72 -7.13
N ILE A 432 15.66 -20.20 -7.23
CA ILE A 432 14.45 -19.39 -7.28
C ILE A 432 13.66 -19.55 -5.98
N TRP A 433 13.25 -18.44 -5.38
CA TRP A 433 12.37 -18.39 -4.21
C TRP A 433 11.00 -17.85 -4.61
N ILE A 434 9.94 -18.48 -4.11
CA ILE A 434 8.56 -18.04 -4.29
C ILE A 434 8.22 -17.14 -3.11
N TRP A 435 7.78 -15.92 -3.42
CA TRP A 435 7.29 -14.95 -2.45
C TRP A 435 5.79 -14.75 -2.63
N TYR A 436 5.04 -15.01 -1.57
CA TYR A 436 3.60 -14.81 -1.50
C TYR A 436 3.33 -13.59 -0.63
N TYR A 437 2.54 -12.64 -1.15
CA TYR A 437 2.19 -11.41 -0.47
C TYR A 437 0.68 -11.35 -0.28
N ASP A 438 0.20 -11.14 0.94
CA ASP A 438 -1.19 -10.79 1.19
C ASP A 438 -1.29 -9.69 2.25
N ARG A 439 -2.53 -9.32 2.61
CA ARG A 439 -2.80 -8.26 3.58
C ARG A 439 -2.47 -8.63 5.02
N GLN A 440 -2.20 -9.89 5.34
CA GLN A 440 -1.73 -10.31 6.66
C GLN A 440 -0.19 -10.34 6.75
N GLY A 441 0.52 -10.32 5.62
CA GLY A 441 1.98 -10.27 5.56
C GLY A 441 2.54 -11.14 4.44
N THR A 442 3.86 -11.37 4.50
CA THR A 442 4.60 -12.09 3.46
C THR A 442 4.96 -13.52 3.89
N ILE A 443 5.03 -14.42 2.92
CA ILE A 443 5.49 -15.80 3.08
C ILE A 443 6.52 -16.11 2.00
N GLN A 444 7.64 -16.68 2.42
CA GLN A 444 8.72 -17.11 1.54
C GLN A 444 8.84 -18.64 1.56
N SER A 445 8.87 -19.26 0.38
CA SER A 445 9.20 -20.67 0.26
C SER A 445 10.68 -20.92 0.52
N SER A 446 11.10 -22.15 0.83
CA SER A 446 12.50 -22.53 0.63
C SER A 446 12.87 -22.46 -0.85
N GLY A 447 14.15 -22.33 -1.16
CA GLY A 447 14.63 -22.19 -2.53
C GLY A 447 14.46 -23.46 -3.37
N ILE A 448 14.22 -23.28 -4.67
CA ILE A 448 14.21 -24.35 -5.68
C ILE A 448 15.41 -24.11 -6.62
N ASN A 449 16.29 -25.10 -6.76
CA ASN A 449 17.35 -25.02 -7.76
C ASN A 449 16.74 -25.37 -9.13
N PHE A 450 16.45 -24.37 -9.97
CA PHE A 450 15.75 -24.59 -11.23
C PHE A 450 16.61 -25.26 -12.32
N ILE A 451 17.89 -25.53 -12.05
CA ILE A 451 18.79 -26.28 -12.94
C ILE A 451 18.89 -27.74 -12.49
N GLN A 452 19.21 -27.97 -11.21
CA GLN A 452 19.45 -29.29 -10.64
C GLN A 452 18.15 -30.00 -10.23
N ASP A 453 17.12 -29.23 -9.85
CA ASP A 453 15.78 -29.70 -9.48
C ASP A 453 14.72 -29.09 -10.43
N LEU A 454 14.97 -29.26 -11.74
CA LEU A 454 14.07 -28.83 -12.80
C LEU A 454 12.62 -29.33 -12.62
N PRO A 455 12.34 -30.56 -12.15
CA PRO A 455 10.97 -31.02 -11.97
C PRO A 455 10.12 -30.12 -11.06
N ARG A 456 10.66 -29.61 -9.96
CA ARG A 456 9.91 -28.69 -9.07
C ARG A 456 9.66 -27.33 -9.72
N PHE A 457 10.63 -26.81 -10.47
CA PHE A 457 10.43 -25.58 -11.25
C PHE A 457 9.37 -25.78 -12.35
N MET A 458 9.36 -26.93 -13.01
CA MET A 458 8.32 -27.28 -13.99
C MET A 458 6.95 -27.40 -13.35
N VAL A 459 6.84 -27.99 -12.15
CA VAL A 459 5.58 -28.04 -11.40
C VAL A 459 5.09 -26.64 -11.01
N LEU A 460 5.99 -25.73 -10.64
CA LEU A 460 5.63 -24.32 -10.39
C LEU A 460 5.00 -23.71 -11.64
N LEU A 461 5.67 -23.78 -12.79
CA LEU A 461 5.14 -23.25 -14.06
C LEU A 461 3.82 -23.93 -14.47
N TYR A 462 3.73 -25.25 -14.28
CA TYR A 462 2.54 -26.05 -14.57
C TYR A 462 1.33 -25.61 -13.76
N ALA A 463 1.52 -25.31 -12.47
CA ALA A 463 0.48 -24.77 -11.59
C ALA A 463 0.06 -23.36 -12.02
N LEU A 464 1.03 -22.46 -12.22
CA LEU A 464 0.75 -21.06 -12.60
C LEU A 464 0.04 -20.94 -13.96
N GLN A 465 0.36 -21.80 -14.92
CA GLN A 465 -0.32 -21.85 -16.23
C GLN A 465 -1.81 -22.26 -16.14
N ARG A 466 -2.19 -22.96 -15.08
CA ARG A 466 -3.57 -23.44 -14.85
C ARG A 466 -4.38 -22.51 -13.94
N PHE A 467 -3.79 -21.42 -13.49
CA PHE A 467 -4.50 -20.41 -12.72
C PHE A 467 -5.50 -19.67 -13.60
N LYS A 468 -6.73 -19.60 -13.12
CA LYS A 468 -7.68 -18.59 -13.57
C LYS A 468 -7.27 -17.23 -13.01
N VAL A 469 -7.93 -16.17 -13.49
CA VAL A 469 -7.72 -14.80 -13.00
C VAL A 469 -7.87 -14.70 -11.47
N GLU A 470 -8.82 -15.44 -10.89
CA GLU A 470 -9.04 -15.53 -9.44
C GLU A 470 -7.95 -16.30 -8.67
N ASP A 471 -7.31 -17.28 -9.31
CA ASP A 471 -6.17 -18.03 -8.74
C ASP A 471 -4.87 -17.21 -8.76
N TRP A 472 -4.84 -16.10 -9.50
CA TRP A 472 -3.83 -15.03 -9.38
C TRP A 472 -4.17 -14.01 -8.29
N GLY A 473 -5.20 -14.28 -7.47
CA GLY A 473 -5.60 -13.45 -6.34
C GLY A 473 -6.53 -12.29 -6.69
N ARG A 474 -6.90 -12.10 -7.96
CA ARG A 474 -7.84 -11.04 -8.37
C ARG A 474 -9.28 -11.44 -8.02
N ASN A 475 -9.98 -10.63 -7.25
CA ASN A 475 -11.35 -10.96 -6.88
C ASN A 475 -12.29 -10.87 -8.10
N LYS A 476 -12.89 -12.01 -8.48
CA LYS A 476 -13.75 -12.14 -9.66
C LYS A 476 -15.02 -11.31 -9.62
N ASP A 477 -15.46 -10.90 -8.43
CA ASP A 477 -16.67 -10.11 -8.25
C ASP A 477 -16.45 -8.65 -8.66
N PHE A 478 -15.19 -8.20 -8.81
CA PHE A 478 -14.84 -6.84 -9.25
C PHE A 478 -14.40 -6.86 -10.72
N LEU A 479 -15.36 -6.81 -11.63
CA LEU A 479 -15.12 -6.90 -13.07
C LEU A 479 -14.67 -5.54 -13.64
N PRO A 480 -13.46 -5.44 -14.22
CA PRO A 480 -12.99 -4.19 -14.81
C PRO A 480 -13.78 -3.85 -16.08
N VAL A 481 -14.29 -2.61 -16.16
CA VAL A 481 -15.04 -2.09 -17.32
C VAL A 481 -14.55 -0.70 -17.73
N GLN A 482 -14.93 -0.27 -18.93
CA GLN A 482 -14.66 1.07 -19.44
C GLN A 482 -15.98 1.80 -19.66
N VAL A 483 -16.17 2.92 -18.96
CA VAL A 483 -17.35 3.77 -19.07
C VAL A 483 -16.86 5.15 -19.48
N GLU A 484 -17.29 5.63 -20.66
CA GLU A 484 -16.87 6.93 -21.21
C GLU A 484 -15.34 7.11 -21.31
N GLY A 485 -14.60 6.02 -21.55
CA GLY A 485 -13.13 6.03 -21.61
C GLY A 485 -12.44 6.11 -20.24
N LYS A 486 -13.21 6.07 -19.15
CA LYS A 486 -12.72 6.01 -17.77
C LYS A 486 -12.83 4.58 -17.23
N ARG A 487 -11.81 4.16 -16.49
CA ARG A 487 -11.77 2.81 -15.90
C ARG A 487 -12.69 2.74 -14.68
N CYS A 488 -13.67 1.85 -14.75
CA CYS A 488 -14.56 1.53 -13.64
C CYS A 488 -14.49 0.03 -13.32
N HIS A 489 -15.12 -0.39 -12.22
CA HIS A 489 -15.33 -1.81 -11.93
C HIS A 489 -16.82 -2.05 -11.64
N GLU A 490 -17.41 -3.00 -12.33
CA GLU A 490 -18.74 -3.51 -12.00
C GLU A 490 -18.62 -4.55 -10.90
N PHE A 491 -19.51 -4.47 -9.93
CA PHE A 491 -19.67 -5.44 -8.86
C PHE A 491 -21.15 -5.75 -8.73
N LYS A 492 -21.52 -7.03 -8.87
CA LYS A 492 -22.90 -7.49 -8.78
C LYS A 492 -22.98 -8.69 -7.86
N ILE A 493 -23.83 -8.61 -6.84
CA ILE A 493 -24.03 -9.71 -5.90
C ILE A 493 -25.49 -9.82 -5.49
N LYS A 494 -25.93 -11.05 -5.20
CA LYS A 494 -27.25 -11.30 -4.63
C LYS A 494 -27.22 -11.04 -3.13
N ASP A 495 -27.99 -10.07 -2.71
CA ASP A 495 -28.33 -9.72 -1.34
C ASP A 495 -29.67 -10.36 -0.95
N LYS A 496 -29.81 -10.73 0.33
CA LYS A 496 -31.02 -11.39 0.84
C LYS A 496 -32.21 -10.45 0.92
N GLU A 497 -31.97 -9.17 1.20
CA GLU A 497 -33.00 -8.17 1.46
C GLU A 497 -33.26 -7.31 0.21
N LEU A 498 -32.20 -6.97 -0.53
CA LEU A 498 -32.28 -6.03 -1.66
C LEU A 498 -32.42 -6.71 -3.03
N GLY A 499 -32.25 -8.03 -3.10
CA GLY A 499 -32.14 -8.72 -4.38
C GLY A 499 -30.75 -8.53 -4.99
N GLU A 500 -30.65 -8.18 -6.26
CA GLU A 500 -29.34 -7.92 -6.87
C GLU A 500 -28.87 -6.50 -6.54
N VAL A 501 -27.69 -6.39 -5.92
CA VAL A 501 -27.01 -5.11 -5.68
C VAL A 501 -25.99 -4.89 -6.79
N ASP A 502 -26.16 -3.79 -7.51
CA ASP A 502 -25.39 -3.40 -8.69
C ASP A 502 -24.50 -2.19 -8.39
N LEU A 503 -23.22 -2.38 -8.13
CA LEU A 503 -22.28 -1.29 -7.87
C LEU A 503 -21.41 -1.03 -9.10
N LEU A 504 -21.38 0.22 -9.56
CA LEU A 504 -20.39 0.70 -10.52
C LEU A 504 -19.38 1.61 -9.82
N LEU A 505 -18.16 1.10 -9.63
CA LEU A 505 -17.08 1.72 -8.89
C LEU A 505 -16.20 2.56 -9.83
N HIS A 506 -16.17 3.88 -9.64
CA HIS A 506 -15.47 4.81 -10.53
C HIS A 506 -13.97 4.90 -10.21
N THR A 507 -13.20 3.84 -10.52
CA THR A 507 -11.82 3.66 -10.07
C THR A 507 -10.74 4.55 -10.70
N SER A 508 -11.06 5.29 -11.76
CA SER A 508 -10.19 6.33 -12.33
C SER A 508 -10.65 7.74 -11.97
N HIS A 509 -11.58 7.88 -11.03
CA HIS A 509 -11.99 9.20 -10.53
C HIS A 509 -10.86 9.80 -9.68
N ASP A 510 -10.65 11.11 -9.80
CA ASP A 510 -9.57 11.84 -9.08
C ASP A 510 -9.75 11.78 -7.55
N GLU A 511 -10.97 11.54 -7.09
CA GLU A 511 -11.31 11.40 -5.66
C GLU A 511 -11.06 9.98 -5.11
N ARG A 512 -10.59 9.04 -5.94
CA ARG A 512 -10.25 7.71 -5.44
C ARG A 512 -9.09 7.80 -4.46
N VAL A 513 -9.29 7.22 -3.28
CA VAL A 513 -8.22 6.96 -2.32
C VAL A 513 -7.71 5.55 -2.53
N THR A 514 -6.38 5.42 -2.66
CA THR A 514 -5.69 4.13 -2.67
C THR A 514 -4.67 4.08 -1.57
N HIS A 515 -4.55 2.91 -0.93
CA HIS A 515 -3.47 2.62 0.00
C HIS A 515 -2.24 2.10 -0.74
N TYR A 516 -1.06 2.53 -0.31
CA TYR A 516 0.23 2.04 -0.78
C TYR A 516 0.97 1.38 0.39
N GLY A 517 1.03 0.05 0.38
CA GLY A 517 1.75 -0.77 1.36
C GLY A 517 1.50 -2.25 1.11
N LEU A 518 2.32 -3.12 1.71
CA LEU A 518 2.22 -4.57 1.55
C LEU A 518 1.08 -5.14 2.39
N GLN A 519 1.22 -5.02 3.72
CA GLN A 519 0.27 -5.59 4.68
C GLN A 519 -0.69 -4.55 5.25
N GLY A 520 -1.73 -5.02 5.92
CA GLY A 520 -2.74 -4.19 6.58
C GLY A 520 -4.04 -4.05 5.82
N ARG A 521 -4.88 -3.11 6.26
CA ARG A 521 -6.26 -2.99 5.76
C ARG A 521 -6.36 -2.56 4.29
N ALA A 522 -5.36 -1.86 3.78
CA ALA A 522 -5.34 -1.39 2.40
C ALA A 522 -6.65 -0.72 1.94
N THR A 523 -7.17 0.19 2.78
CA THR A 523 -8.45 0.87 2.53
C THR A 523 -8.44 1.62 1.21
N ASN A 524 -9.40 1.30 0.35
CA ASN A 524 -9.73 2.02 -0.87
C ASN A 524 -11.10 2.68 -0.68
N VAL A 525 -11.21 3.96 -1.04
CA VAL A 525 -12.49 4.67 -1.08
C VAL A 525 -12.70 5.16 -2.50
N VAL A 526 -13.83 4.80 -3.10
CA VAL A 526 -14.15 5.11 -4.49
C VAL A 526 -15.58 5.64 -4.61
N PRO A 527 -15.83 6.67 -5.44
CA PRO A 527 -17.19 7.03 -5.81
C PRO A 527 -17.91 5.83 -6.45
N VAL A 528 -19.18 5.66 -6.11
CA VAL A 528 -19.99 4.52 -6.57
C VAL A 528 -21.38 4.97 -6.99
N THR A 529 -21.90 4.33 -8.03
CA THR A 529 -23.31 4.43 -8.44
C THR A 529 -23.98 3.06 -8.33
N SER A 530 -25.28 3.05 -8.04
CA SER A 530 -26.10 1.84 -7.96
C SER A 530 -27.57 2.16 -8.15
N GLU A 531 -28.23 1.44 -9.05
CA GLU A 531 -29.67 1.59 -9.27
C GLU A 531 -30.47 1.00 -8.11
N ALA A 532 -30.05 -0.15 -7.58
CA ALA A 532 -30.70 -0.80 -6.46
C ALA A 532 -30.70 0.09 -5.20
N LEU A 533 -29.54 0.64 -4.85
CA LEU A 533 -29.43 1.51 -3.67
C LEU A 533 -30.14 2.86 -3.86
N ALA A 534 -30.06 3.45 -5.06
CA ALA A 534 -30.79 4.69 -5.37
C ALA A 534 -32.31 4.50 -5.29
N LYS A 535 -32.82 3.33 -5.70
CA LYS A 535 -34.25 3.01 -5.56
C LYS A 535 -34.68 2.86 -4.11
N GLN A 536 -33.84 2.28 -3.26
CA GLN A 536 -34.16 2.04 -1.85
C GLN A 536 -34.05 3.31 -0.99
N TYR A 537 -32.97 4.08 -1.16
CA TYR A 537 -32.66 5.23 -0.29
C TYR A 537 -33.00 6.58 -0.92
N GLY A 538 -33.44 6.60 -2.17
CA GLY A 538 -33.73 7.81 -2.92
C GLY A 538 -32.47 8.48 -3.46
N ASN A 539 -32.65 9.69 -4.00
CA ASN A 539 -31.54 10.47 -4.55
C ASN A 539 -30.70 11.09 -3.43
N LEU A 540 -29.42 10.74 -3.38
CA LEU A 540 -28.45 11.31 -2.45
C LEU A 540 -27.72 12.48 -3.16
N PRO A 541 -27.88 13.74 -2.70
CA PRO A 541 -27.42 14.92 -3.45
C PRO A 541 -25.93 14.91 -3.82
N ASP A 542 -25.09 14.46 -2.90
CA ASP A 542 -23.63 14.39 -3.09
C ASP A 542 -23.16 13.02 -3.63
N GLY A 543 -24.08 12.09 -3.84
CA GLY A 543 -23.80 10.72 -4.29
C GLY A 543 -23.34 9.77 -3.17
N MET A 544 -22.74 8.65 -3.58
CA MET A 544 -22.31 7.57 -2.69
C MET A 544 -20.82 7.25 -2.87
N VAL A 545 -20.22 6.67 -1.84
CA VAL A 545 -18.86 6.13 -1.85
C VAL A 545 -18.85 4.69 -1.36
N ALA A 546 -18.00 3.86 -1.96
CA ALA A 546 -17.71 2.51 -1.49
C ALA A 546 -16.32 2.48 -0.82
N LYS A 547 -16.27 1.96 0.41
CA LYS A 547 -15.07 1.67 1.19
C LYS A 547 -14.76 0.18 1.08
N ILE A 548 -13.61 -0.16 0.51
CA ILE A 548 -13.14 -1.53 0.27
C ILE A 548 -11.86 -1.76 1.06
N PHE A 549 -11.82 -2.73 1.97
CA PHE A 549 -10.66 -2.92 2.87
C PHE A 549 -10.58 -4.33 3.47
N TRP A 550 -9.41 -4.68 4.02
CA TRP A 550 -9.12 -5.94 4.70
C TRP A 550 -9.15 -5.77 6.23
N GLY A 551 -10.34 -5.92 6.82
CA GLY A 551 -10.56 -5.86 8.27
C GLY A 551 -10.00 -7.08 8.99
N GLU A 552 -9.55 -6.92 10.24
CA GLU A 552 -9.09 -8.05 11.06
C GLU A 552 -10.27 -8.92 11.47
N ALA A 553 -10.18 -10.22 11.20
CA ALA A 553 -11.27 -11.16 11.44
C ALA A 553 -11.62 -11.33 12.92
N ASN A 554 -10.65 -11.09 13.81
CA ASN A 554 -10.80 -11.28 15.25
C ASN A 554 -11.38 -10.03 15.95
N ARG A 555 -11.57 -8.91 15.23
CA ARG A 555 -12.19 -7.70 15.76
C ARG A 555 -13.68 -7.71 15.45
N THR A 556 -14.47 -7.07 16.31
CA THR A 556 -15.86 -6.72 15.98
C THR A 556 -15.86 -5.90 14.69
N SER A 557 -16.70 -6.27 13.74
CA SER A 557 -16.70 -5.66 12.41
C SER A 557 -17.30 -4.25 12.44
N GLU A 558 -16.85 -3.37 11.52
CA GLU A 558 -17.39 -2.01 11.41
C GLU A 558 -18.92 -1.99 11.24
N PRO A 559 -19.56 -2.86 10.43
CA PRO A 559 -21.02 -2.94 10.36
C PRO A 559 -21.69 -3.25 11.70
N GLU A 560 -21.10 -4.14 12.52
CA GLU A 560 -21.65 -4.48 13.84
C GLU A 560 -21.50 -3.32 14.84
N ILE A 561 -20.38 -2.59 14.78
CA ILE A 561 -20.20 -1.38 15.59
C ILE A 561 -21.21 -0.30 15.19
N LEU A 562 -21.37 -0.05 13.89
CA LEU A 562 -22.31 0.95 13.39
C LEU A 562 -23.75 0.61 13.74
N LYS A 563 -24.13 -0.67 13.66
CA LYS A 563 -25.45 -1.13 14.14
C LYS A 563 -25.66 -0.77 15.62
N LYS A 564 -24.64 -0.93 16.47
CA LYS A 564 -24.73 -0.53 17.88
C LYS A 564 -24.84 0.98 18.05
N ALA A 565 -24.08 1.76 17.28
CA ALA A 565 -24.15 3.21 17.28
C ALA A 565 -25.53 3.72 16.83
N GLU A 566 -26.16 3.07 15.84
CA GLU A 566 -27.52 3.38 15.39
C GLU A 566 -28.59 3.09 16.46
N GLU A 567 -28.43 2.03 17.26
CA GLU A 567 -29.30 1.77 18.41
C GLU A 567 -29.20 2.87 19.48
N ILE A 568 -28.00 3.44 19.66
CA ILE A 568 -27.76 4.57 20.56
C ILE A 568 -28.36 5.86 19.96
N ALA A 569 -28.19 6.07 18.66
CA ALA A 569 -28.73 7.23 17.93
C ALA A 569 -30.26 7.37 18.07
N LYS A 570 -30.99 6.25 18.17
CA LYS A 570 -32.45 6.25 18.42
C LYS A 570 -32.86 6.82 19.78
N ARG A 571 -31.94 6.85 20.75
CA ARG A 571 -32.19 7.29 22.14
C ARG A 571 -31.53 8.63 22.47
N HIS A 572 -30.52 9.04 21.70
CA HIS A 572 -29.71 10.23 21.98
C HIS A 572 -29.60 11.16 20.77
N ALA A 573 -30.16 12.36 20.89
CA ALA A 573 -30.12 13.38 19.84
C ALA A 573 -28.69 13.83 19.48
N THR A 574 -27.74 13.75 20.42
CA THR A 574 -26.31 14.06 20.19
C THR A 574 -25.60 13.06 19.27
N VAL A 575 -26.20 11.88 19.02
CA VAL A 575 -25.66 10.84 18.14
C VAL A 575 -26.47 10.73 16.86
N GLN A 576 -27.78 11.01 16.93
CA GLN A 576 -28.66 11.06 15.76
C GLN A 576 -28.07 11.97 14.68
N ASP A 577 -28.00 11.47 13.44
CA ASP A 577 -27.41 12.17 12.28
C ASP A 577 -25.89 12.45 12.35
N HIS A 578 -25.20 12.13 13.46
CA HIS A 578 -23.78 12.42 13.71
C HIS A 578 -22.85 11.20 13.57
N ILE A 579 -23.36 10.09 13.03
CA ILE A 579 -22.63 8.86 12.69
C ILE A 579 -22.82 8.55 11.20
N PRO A 580 -21.89 7.84 10.52
CA PRO A 580 -22.04 7.55 9.11
C PRO A 580 -23.21 6.59 8.87
N GLN A 581 -24.05 6.92 7.90
CA GLN A 581 -25.17 6.07 7.50
C GLN A 581 -24.66 4.92 6.63
N LEU A 582 -24.70 3.69 7.13
CA LEU A 582 -24.35 2.52 6.33
C LEU A 582 -25.51 2.12 5.41
N LEU A 583 -25.36 2.30 4.10
CA LEU A 583 -26.42 1.98 3.12
C LEU A 583 -26.44 0.48 2.80
N TRP A 584 -25.25 -0.11 2.66
CA TRP A 584 -25.08 -1.52 2.33
C TRP A 584 -23.67 -1.99 2.66
N HIS A 585 -23.51 -3.29 2.92
CA HIS A 585 -22.19 -3.90 3.08
C HIS A 585 -22.16 -5.37 2.67
N HIS A 586 -20.96 -5.87 2.36
CA HIS A 586 -20.71 -7.29 2.14
C HIS A 586 -19.34 -7.69 2.71
N THR A 587 -19.29 -8.91 3.25
CA THR A 587 -18.10 -9.54 3.83
C THR A 587 -17.77 -10.79 3.04
N PHE A 588 -16.56 -10.86 2.52
CA PHE A 588 -16.10 -12.01 1.73
C PHE A 588 -15.70 -13.17 2.65
N THR A 589 -15.79 -14.40 2.18
CA THR A 589 -15.57 -15.60 3.03
C THR A 589 -14.15 -16.16 2.96
N ASN A 590 -13.22 -15.48 2.28
CA ASN A 590 -11.88 -15.99 2.01
C ASN A 590 -10.85 -15.26 2.89
N PRO A 591 -10.55 -15.77 4.10
CA PRO A 591 -9.59 -15.14 4.99
C PRO A 591 -8.14 -15.34 4.53
N THR A 592 -7.25 -14.42 4.91
CA THR A 592 -5.81 -14.52 4.63
C THR A 592 -5.10 -15.63 5.41
N SER A 593 -5.71 -16.13 6.49
CA SER A 593 -5.18 -17.25 7.29
C SER A 593 -5.14 -18.58 6.52
N ALA A 594 -6.04 -18.79 5.56
CA ALA A 594 -6.20 -20.08 4.88
C ALA A 594 -4.92 -20.62 4.24
N ILE A 595 -4.12 -19.75 3.61
CA ILE A 595 -2.83 -20.15 3.02
C ILE A 595 -1.80 -20.50 4.11
N ARG A 596 -1.78 -19.78 5.23
CA ARG A 596 -0.87 -20.05 6.35
C ARG A 596 -1.20 -21.39 7.01
N GLU A 597 -2.49 -21.71 7.16
CA GLU A 597 -2.96 -23.02 7.62
C GLU A 597 -2.51 -24.13 6.68
N ALA A 598 -2.74 -23.96 5.36
CA ALA A 598 -2.33 -24.93 4.35
C ALA A 598 -0.81 -25.17 4.32
N LEU A 599 -0.02 -24.14 4.61
CA LEU A 599 1.44 -24.21 4.64
C LEU A 599 2.01 -24.67 6.00
N GLY A 600 1.17 -24.84 7.03
CA GLY A 600 1.62 -25.19 8.38
C GLY A 600 2.45 -24.10 9.06
N VAL A 601 2.22 -22.83 8.70
CA VAL A 601 2.89 -21.69 9.31
C VAL A 601 2.36 -21.48 10.74
N PRO A 602 3.23 -21.24 11.75
CA PRO A 602 2.78 -20.99 13.13
C PRO A 602 1.86 -19.77 13.23
N GLU A 603 0.88 -19.84 14.14
CA GLU A 603 -0.07 -18.77 14.44
C GLU A 603 -0.80 -18.21 13.19
N PRO A 604 -1.45 -19.06 12.37
CA PRO A 604 -2.01 -18.65 11.09
C PRO A 604 -3.15 -17.63 11.23
N THR A 605 -3.82 -17.59 12.39
CA THR A 605 -4.92 -16.67 12.69
C THR A 605 -4.46 -15.32 13.25
N THR A 606 -3.18 -15.18 13.64
CA THR A 606 -2.63 -13.91 14.15
C THR A 606 -2.55 -12.90 13.02
N GLY A 607 -3.31 -11.80 13.15
CA GLY A 607 -3.41 -10.78 12.11
C GLY A 607 -4.23 -11.21 10.88
N ASN A 608 -5.04 -12.27 10.99
CA ASN A 608 -5.93 -12.73 9.93
C ASN A 608 -6.88 -11.62 9.50
N ARG A 609 -7.04 -11.45 8.18
CA ARG A 609 -7.89 -10.43 7.58
C ARG A 609 -8.90 -11.01 6.60
N VAL A 610 -10.00 -10.29 6.47
CA VAL A 610 -11.10 -10.59 5.55
C VAL A 610 -11.42 -9.33 4.77
N LEU A 611 -11.73 -9.47 3.48
CA LEU A 611 -12.13 -8.37 2.62
C LEU A 611 -13.57 -7.94 2.96
N TYR A 612 -13.80 -6.63 2.97
CA TYR A 612 -15.09 -5.97 3.15
C TYR A 612 -15.32 -4.96 2.03
N ILE A 613 -16.59 -4.75 1.68
CA ILE A 613 -17.07 -3.59 0.94
C ILE A 613 -18.25 -2.98 1.69
N LEU A 614 -18.19 -1.68 1.98
CA LEU A 614 -19.24 -0.92 2.65
C LEU A 614 -19.59 0.29 1.79
N VAL A 615 -20.88 0.63 1.68
CA VAL A 615 -21.38 1.76 0.88
C VAL A 615 -22.03 2.78 1.81
N PHE A 616 -21.64 4.04 1.64
CA PHE A 616 -22.08 5.17 2.45
C PHE A 616 -22.51 6.34 1.54
N PRO A 617 -23.38 7.26 2.01
CA PRO A 617 -23.52 8.56 1.39
C PRO A 617 -22.17 9.28 1.41
N LYS A 618 -21.90 10.08 0.39
CA LYS A 618 -20.70 10.92 0.35
C LYS A 618 -20.81 12.03 1.41
N LEU A 619 -19.81 12.11 2.28
CA LEU A 619 -19.62 13.19 3.26
C LEU A 619 -18.49 14.11 2.82
N HIS A 620 -18.35 15.29 3.40
CA HIS A 620 -17.25 16.24 3.13
C HIS A 620 -16.25 16.26 4.29
N PRO A 621 -14.94 16.37 4.03
CA PRO A 621 -13.96 16.43 5.11
C PRO A 621 -14.05 17.76 5.88
N ILE A 622 -13.84 17.72 7.20
CA ILE A 622 -13.86 18.91 8.05
C ILE A 622 -12.84 19.97 7.62
N THR A 623 -11.76 19.58 6.95
CA THR A 623 -10.69 20.49 6.48
C THR A 623 -11.15 21.54 5.48
N LYS A 624 -12.37 21.41 4.93
CA LYS A 624 -13.00 22.43 4.07
C LYS A 624 -13.62 23.58 4.85
N LEU A 625 -13.87 23.39 6.14
CA LEU A 625 -14.48 24.38 7.00
C LEU A 625 -13.41 25.26 7.65
N HIS A 626 -13.82 26.45 8.06
CA HIS A 626 -12.97 27.41 8.77
C HIS A 626 -13.84 28.23 9.73
N GLY A 627 -13.20 29.00 10.62
CA GLY A 627 -13.92 29.89 11.54
C GLY A 627 -14.91 29.16 12.44
N THR A 628 -16.12 29.73 12.56
CA THR A 628 -17.21 29.20 13.39
C THR A 628 -17.76 27.88 12.86
N GLU A 629 -17.84 27.69 11.54
CA GLU A 629 -18.32 26.44 10.94
C GLU A 629 -17.41 25.25 11.29
N LEU A 630 -16.08 25.47 11.29
CA LEU A 630 -15.11 24.47 11.73
C LEU A 630 -15.30 24.11 13.20
N PHE A 631 -15.44 25.10 14.07
CA PHE A 631 -15.66 24.89 15.50
C PHE A 631 -16.96 24.13 15.77
N ASP A 632 -18.07 24.54 15.16
CA ASP A 632 -19.37 23.91 15.34
C ASP A 632 -19.35 22.43 14.94
N VAL A 633 -18.90 22.10 13.73
CA VAL A 633 -18.81 20.71 13.26
C VAL A 633 -17.86 19.87 14.11
N TRP A 634 -16.71 20.44 14.51
CA TRP A 634 -15.77 19.77 15.40
C TRP A 634 -16.39 19.48 16.77
N TYR A 635 -17.13 20.43 17.32
CA TYR A 635 -17.81 20.30 18.61
C TYR A 635 -18.95 19.27 18.56
N GLN A 636 -19.76 19.26 17.49
CA GLN A 636 -20.78 18.23 17.27
C GLN A 636 -20.18 16.81 17.28
N CYS A 637 -19.01 16.61 16.66
CA CYS A 637 -18.29 15.33 16.70
C CYS A 637 -17.87 14.92 18.12
N ILE A 638 -17.45 15.88 18.96
CA ILE A 638 -17.12 15.62 20.38
C ILE A 638 -18.37 15.18 21.15
N LEU A 639 -19.51 15.85 20.96
CA LEU A 639 -20.76 15.51 21.65
C LEU A 639 -21.27 14.11 21.27
N CYS A 640 -21.18 13.77 19.98
CA CYS A 640 -21.48 12.43 19.48
C CYS A 640 -20.55 11.39 20.14
N HIS A 641 -19.24 11.61 20.09
CA HIS A 641 -18.24 10.72 20.68
C HIS A 641 -18.41 10.54 22.19
N LEU A 642 -18.65 11.61 22.95
CA LEU A 642 -18.90 11.56 24.40
C LEU A 642 -20.08 10.65 24.73
N THR A 643 -21.15 10.78 23.97
CA THR A 643 -22.37 10.00 24.17
C THR A 643 -22.13 8.52 23.84
N LEU A 644 -21.49 8.24 22.70
CA LEU A 644 -21.10 6.89 22.31
C LEU A 644 -20.17 6.24 23.35
N TRP A 645 -19.18 6.97 23.86
CA TRP A 645 -18.27 6.48 24.88
C TRP A 645 -19.01 6.11 26.16
N LYS A 646 -19.93 6.97 26.63
CA LYS A 646 -20.75 6.69 27.83
C LYS A 646 -21.64 5.46 27.64
N GLU A 647 -22.10 5.20 26.43
CA GLU A 647 -22.89 4.02 26.06
C GLU A 647 -22.03 2.79 25.69
N GLY A 648 -20.70 2.87 25.84
CA GLY A 648 -19.78 1.75 25.69
C GLY A 648 -19.29 1.48 24.27
N VAL A 649 -19.40 2.45 23.35
CA VAL A 649 -18.80 2.42 22.01
C VAL A 649 -17.58 3.34 22.00
N TYR A 650 -16.39 2.76 21.84
CA TYR A 650 -15.13 3.50 21.88
C TYR A 650 -14.53 3.62 20.49
N HIS A 651 -14.39 4.85 19.98
CA HIS A 651 -13.89 5.12 18.63
C HIS A 651 -12.39 4.82 18.46
N ARG A 652 -11.54 5.32 19.37
CA ARG A 652 -10.08 5.07 19.47
C ARG A 652 -9.19 5.55 18.32
N ASP A 653 -9.77 6.09 17.26
CA ASP A 653 -9.03 6.63 16.11
C ASP A 653 -9.51 8.03 15.70
N ILE A 654 -9.46 8.97 16.65
CA ILE A 654 -9.79 10.38 16.36
C ILE A 654 -8.68 11.00 15.51
N SER A 655 -9.05 11.46 14.32
CA SER A 655 -8.15 12.13 13.37
C SER A 655 -8.93 13.10 12.47
N PRO A 656 -8.30 14.13 11.86
CA PRO A 656 -8.98 15.03 10.93
C PRO A 656 -9.60 14.33 9.72
N ALA A 657 -9.07 13.16 9.38
CA ALA A 657 -9.56 12.28 8.33
C ALA A 657 -10.95 11.67 8.64
N ASN A 658 -11.25 11.49 9.92
CA ASN A 658 -12.46 10.86 10.44
C ASN A 658 -13.50 11.88 10.89
N LEU A 659 -13.15 13.17 10.94
CA LEU A 659 -14.10 14.25 11.18
C LEU A 659 -14.64 14.75 9.83
N MET A 660 -15.94 14.57 9.62
CA MET A 660 -16.61 14.90 8.37
C MET A 660 -17.88 15.71 8.62
N TRP A 661 -18.52 16.17 7.54
CA TRP A 661 -19.77 16.89 7.60
C TRP A 661 -20.62 16.71 6.34
N TYR A 662 -21.89 17.04 6.44
CA TYR A 662 -22.79 17.22 5.30
C TYR A 662 -23.82 18.32 5.61
N ARG A 663 -24.59 18.75 4.60
CA ARG A 663 -25.64 19.76 4.80
C ARG A 663 -27.02 19.10 4.81
N LYS A 664 -27.80 19.37 5.86
CA LYS A 664 -29.19 18.90 6.02
C LYS A 664 -30.09 20.09 6.35
N ASN A 665 -31.11 20.34 5.54
CA ASN A 665 -32.05 21.45 5.73
C ASN A 665 -31.37 22.81 5.94
N GLY A 666 -30.30 23.09 5.19
CA GLY A 666 -29.54 24.33 5.31
C GLY A 666 -28.57 24.40 6.49
N LYS A 667 -28.49 23.38 7.36
CA LYS A 667 -27.55 23.32 8.50
C LYS A 667 -26.38 22.38 8.22
N LEU A 668 -25.21 22.70 8.77
CA LEU A 668 -24.05 21.81 8.78
C LEU A 668 -24.22 20.78 9.88
N ILE A 669 -24.04 19.50 9.54
CA ILE A 669 -24.10 18.38 10.47
C ILE A 669 -22.73 17.71 10.47
N GLY A 670 -22.06 17.72 11.62
CA GLY A 670 -20.80 17.02 11.84
C GLY A 670 -21.01 15.52 12.02
N VAL A 671 -20.13 14.73 11.42
CA VAL A 671 -20.19 13.27 11.46
C VAL A 671 -18.82 12.74 11.88
N LEU A 672 -18.79 11.99 12.98
CA LEU A 672 -17.63 11.19 13.34
C LEU A 672 -17.68 9.89 12.54
N ASN A 673 -16.77 9.73 11.60
CA ASN A 673 -16.72 8.64 10.62
C ASN A 673 -15.60 7.63 10.93
N ASP A 674 -15.64 6.46 10.26
CA ASP A 674 -14.64 5.38 10.32
C ASP A 674 -14.56 4.63 11.66
N TYR A 675 -15.45 3.65 11.84
CA TYR A 675 -15.55 2.84 13.06
C TYR A 675 -14.77 1.52 12.99
N ASP A 676 -13.87 1.37 12.02
CA ASP A 676 -13.17 0.10 11.79
C ASP A 676 -12.18 -0.28 12.91
N LEU A 677 -11.71 0.71 13.67
CA LEU A 677 -10.87 0.55 14.86
C LEU A 677 -11.63 0.62 16.17
N SER A 678 -12.94 0.80 16.09
CA SER A 678 -13.75 0.90 17.29
C SER A 678 -13.78 -0.41 18.06
N SER A 679 -14.22 -0.30 19.31
CA SER A 679 -14.42 -1.45 20.20
C SER A 679 -15.63 -1.22 21.09
N LEU A 680 -16.17 -2.31 21.63
CA LEU A 680 -17.29 -2.27 22.56
C LEU A 680 -16.80 -2.59 23.98
N ALA A 681 -17.32 -1.88 24.97
CA ALA A 681 -16.95 -2.05 26.38
C ALA A 681 -17.15 -3.49 26.91
N ASN A 682 -18.13 -4.19 26.36
CA ASN A 682 -18.53 -5.54 26.76
C ASN A 682 -17.81 -6.67 25.99
N VAL A 683 -16.97 -6.35 25.00
CA VAL A 683 -16.24 -7.36 24.21
C VAL A 683 -14.81 -7.48 24.73
N VAL A 684 -14.35 -8.72 24.91
CA VAL A 684 -12.95 -9.00 25.21
C VAL A 684 -12.17 -8.83 23.90
N GLY A 685 -11.43 -7.74 23.79
CA GLY A 685 -10.52 -7.45 22.69
C GLY A 685 -9.32 -6.65 23.21
N PRO A 686 -8.36 -6.25 22.36
CA PRO A 686 -7.22 -5.44 22.78
C PRO A 686 -7.73 -4.19 23.52
N ARG A 687 -7.47 -4.08 24.83
CA ARG A 687 -7.93 -2.96 25.67
C ARG A 687 -6.91 -1.82 25.75
N GLY A 688 -5.66 -2.10 25.42
CA GLY A 688 -4.58 -1.10 25.30
C GLY A 688 -4.47 -0.54 23.88
N ASN A 689 -3.51 0.37 23.66
CA ASN A 689 -3.18 0.91 22.33
C ASN A 689 -2.37 -0.07 21.47
N GLU A 690 -2.62 -1.37 21.61
CA GLU A 690 -2.06 -2.36 20.70
C GLU A 690 -2.63 -2.05 19.31
N ARG A 691 -1.91 -1.19 18.57
CA ARG A 691 -2.15 -0.83 17.16
C ARG A 691 -3.41 0.02 16.90
N THR A 692 -3.82 0.90 17.81
CA THR A 692 -4.95 1.83 17.58
C THR A 692 -4.56 3.30 17.70
N GLY A 693 -4.87 4.09 16.66
CA GLY A 693 -4.75 5.54 16.63
C GLY A 693 -3.74 6.03 15.58
N THR A 694 -3.78 7.33 15.29
CA THR A 694 -2.94 7.98 14.29
C THR A 694 -1.86 8.82 14.99
N VAL A 695 -0.54 8.55 14.80
CA VAL A 695 0.56 9.04 15.68
C VAL A 695 0.47 10.55 15.94
N PRO A 696 0.34 11.42 14.92
CA PRO A 696 0.27 12.86 15.13
C PRO A 696 -0.91 13.32 16.01
N PHE A 697 -1.97 12.52 16.13
CA PHE A 697 -3.17 12.88 16.89
C PHE A 697 -3.29 12.14 18.22
N MET A 698 -2.54 11.06 18.44
CA MET A 698 -2.54 10.36 19.73
C MET A 698 -2.15 11.30 20.88
N ALA A 699 -2.78 11.10 22.03
CA ALA A 699 -2.43 11.79 23.27
C ALA A 699 -0.98 11.51 23.71
N LEU A 700 -0.34 12.46 24.39
CA LEU A 700 1.06 12.38 24.82
C LEU A 700 1.41 11.12 25.64
N GLU A 701 0.48 10.65 26.46
CA GLU A 701 0.65 9.45 27.28
C GLU A 701 0.61 8.16 26.44
N LEU A 702 -0.17 8.18 25.36
CA LEU A 702 -0.31 7.09 24.42
C LEU A 702 0.89 6.94 23.47
N LEU A 703 1.71 7.98 23.35
CA LEU A 703 2.92 8.00 22.53
C LEU A 703 4.17 7.44 23.26
N THR A 704 4.02 6.94 24.49
CA THR A 704 5.13 6.31 25.23
C THR A 704 5.39 4.89 24.74
N ALA A 705 6.63 4.40 24.88
CA ALA A 705 6.96 3.02 24.52
C ALA A 705 6.11 1.99 25.30
N GLN A 706 5.75 2.30 26.55
CA GLN A 706 4.84 1.49 27.37
C GLN A 706 3.43 1.43 26.76
N ALA A 707 2.85 2.59 26.42
CA ALA A 707 1.53 2.64 25.82
C ALA A 707 1.48 1.94 24.46
N GLN A 708 2.52 2.08 23.65
CA GLN A 708 2.64 1.40 22.35
C GLN A 708 2.72 -0.15 22.48
N ARG A 709 3.11 -0.67 23.65
CA ARG A 709 3.03 -2.10 23.98
C ARG A 709 1.66 -2.54 24.51
N GLY A 710 0.68 -1.64 24.58
CA GLY A 710 -0.65 -1.94 25.11
C GLY A 710 -0.77 -1.86 26.63
N GLU A 711 0.30 -1.46 27.33
CA GLU A 711 0.35 -1.47 28.80
C GLU A 711 -0.35 -0.27 29.45
N VAL A 712 -0.79 0.72 28.66
CA VAL A 712 -1.57 1.87 29.12
C VAL A 712 -3.03 1.72 28.71
N LYS A 713 -3.92 1.80 29.69
CA LYS A 713 -5.37 1.81 29.49
C LYS A 713 -5.78 3.08 28.73
N HIS A 714 -6.51 2.90 27.63
CA HIS A 714 -7.08 4.00 26.87
C HIS A 714 -8.29 4.59 27.62
N LEU A 715 -8.29 5.91 27.85
CA LEU A 715 -9.32 6.65 28.58
C LEU A 715 -9.94 7.73 27.68
N TYR A 716 -11.16 8.17 27.98
CA TYR A 716 -11.84 9.21 27.18
C TYR A 716 -11.02 10.48 26.98
N ARG A 717 -10.29 10.90 28.03
CA ARG A 717 -9.39 12.06 27.98
C ARG A 717 -8.32 11.97 26.88
N HIS A 718 -7.93 10.76 26.48
CA HIS A 718 -6.97 10.55 25.39
C HIS A 718 -7.61 10.89 24.04
N ASP A 719 -8.81 10.39 23.77
CA ASP A 719 -9.58 10.75 22.57
C ASP A 719 -9.93 12.26 22.56
N LEU A 720 -10.25 12.86 23.71
CA LEU A 720 -10.50 14.30 23.80
C LEU A 720 -9.24 15.13 23.49
N GLU A 721 -8.08 14.73 24.01
CA GLU A 721 -6.79 15.34 23.64
C GLU A 721 -6.53 15.19 22.13
N SER A 722 -6.89 14.05 21.52
CA SER A 722 -6.82 13.86 20.07
C SER A 722 -7.70 14.83 19.28
N PHE A 723 -8.92 15.14 19.75
CA PHE A 723 -9.76 16.18 19.13
C PHE A 723 -9.07 17.55 19.13
N MET A 724 -8.37 17.91 20.21
CA MET A 724 -7.61 19.18 20.27
C MET A 724 -6.44 19.18 19.30
N TRP A 725 -5.68 18.09 19.21
CA TRP A 725 -4.62 17.94 18.22
C TRP A 725 -5.16 18.02 16.78
N CYS A 726 -6.34 17.48 16.50
CA CYS A 726 -6.99 17.63 15.20
C CYS A 726 -7.31 19.09 14.89
N PHE A 727 -7.85 19.84 15.84
CA PHE A 727 -8.20 21.25 15.67
C PHE A 727 -6.95 22.11 15.40
N ILE A 728 -5.87 21.89 16.17
CA ILE A 728 -4.57 22.54 15.98
C ILE A 728 -4.02 22.22 14.59
N TRP A 729 -4.03 20.94 14.20
CA TRP A 729 -3.53 20.47 12.92
C TRP A 729 -4.24 21.13 11.73
N ILE A 730 -5.57 21.19 11.77
CA ILE A 730 -6.36 21.80 10.69
C ILE A 730 -6.07 23.30 10.64
N SER A 731 -6.11 23.99 11.78
CA SER A 731 -5.96 25.45 11.87
C SER A 731 -4.59 25.95 11.41
N LEU A 732 -3.53 25.14 11.58
CA LEU A 732 -2.16 25.49 11.16
C LEU A 732 -1.82 25.05 9.73
N ARG A 733 -2.61 24.17 9.12
CA ARG A 733 -2.34 23.65 7.76
C ARG A 733 -3.29 24.20 6.71
N TYR A 734 -4.44 24.72 7.10
CA TYR A 734 -5.46 25.20 6.18
C TYR A 734 -5.80 26.67 6.44
N ARG A 735 -6.10 27.39 5.35
CA ARG A 735 -6.66 28.75 5.36
C ARG A 735 -7.88 28.77 4.46
N GLU A 736 -9.01 29.21 5.00
CA GLU A 736 -10.29 29.28 4.27
C GLU A 736 -10.65 27.96 3.56
N GLY A 737 -10.35 26.82 4.21
CA GLY A 737 -10.61 25.48 3.65
C GLY A 737 -9.58 24.99 2.61
N VAL A 738 -8.53 25.75 2.34
CA VAL A 738 -7.46 25.43 1.37
C VAL A 738 -6.18 25.04 2.08
N LEU A 739 -5.56 23.94 1.66
CA LEU A 739 -4.29 23.46 2.21
C LEU A 739 -3.15 24.43 1.86
N LEU A 740 -2.38 24.82 2.87
CA LEU A 740 -1.23 25.71 2.71
C LEU A 740 -0.06 25.04 1.96
N PRO A 741 0.81 25.85 1.31
CA PRO A 741 2.08 25.37 0.76
C PRO A 741 2.95 24.69 1.83
N ALA A 742 3.72 23.68 1.43
CA ALA A 742 4.51 22.84 2.34
C ALA A 742 5.42 23.63 3.29
N GLN A 743 6.02 24.73 2.82
CA GLN A 743 6.94 25.57 3.60
C GLN A 743 6.26 26.29 4.77
N LEU A 744 4.92 26.36 4.76
CA LEU A 744 4.10 27.02 5.77
C LEU A 744 3.36 26.02 6.67
N ARG A 745 3.67 24.72 6.58
CA ARG A 745 3.01 23.66 7.35
C ARG A 745 4.00 23.06 8.38
N PRO A 746 4.11 23.65 9.57
CA PRO A 746 5.15 23.29 10.54
C PRO A 746 5.01 21.89 11.16
N LEU A 747 3.86 21.24 10.97
CA LEU A 747 3.55 19.93 11.57
C LEU A 747 3.67 18.76 10.58
N ASP A 748 3.96 19.01 9.30
CA ASP A 748 3.99 17.97 8.27
C ASP A 748 4.95 16.83 8.63
N ASP A 749 6.12 17.16 9.16
CA ASP A 749 7.15 16.19 9.52
C ASP A 749 6.66 15.19 10.59
N TRP A 750 5.71 15.58 11.45
CA TRP A 750 5.16 14.69 12.48
C TRP A 750 4.47 13.48 11.88
N ALA A 751 3.89 13.64 10.70
CA ALA A 751 3.30 12.56 9.94
C ALA A 751 4.36 11.68 9.26
N THR A 752 5.61 11.70 9.70
CA THR A 752 6.65 10.73 9.30
C THR A 752 7.37 10.09 10.50
N LEU A 753 7.09 10.58 11.71
CA LEU A 753 7.80 10.20 12.93
C LEU A 753 7.16 8.98 13.61
N ASP A 754 8.00 8.18 14.27
CA ASP A 754 7.50 7.18 15.19
C ASP A 754 6.83 7.80 16.42
N ALA A 755 6.10 6.98 17.18
CA ALA A 755 5.34 7.47 18.34
C ALA A 755 6.20 8.23 19.36
N VAL A 756 7.40 7.72 19.67
CA VAL A 756 8.28 8.30 20.69
C VAL A 756 8.90 9.61 20.20
N ALA A 757 9.32 9.65 18.93
CA ALA A 757 9.82 10.85 18.29
C ALA A 757 8.73 11.93 18.18
N CYS A 758 7.51 11.57 17.76
CA CYS A 758 6.38 12.49 17.70
C CYS A 758 6.02 13.04 19.08
N ARG A 759 6.11 12.22 20.15
CA ARG A 759 5.92 12.70 21.53
C ARG A 759 6.85 13.84 21.87
N LYS A 760 8.13 13.71 21.48
CA LYS A 760 9.15 14.73 21.76
C LYS A 760 8.81 16.03 21.02
N GLU A 761 8.53 15.95 19.73
CA GLU A 761 8.16 17.13 18.93
C GLU A 761 6.90 17.82 19.45
N LYS A 762 5.91 17.05 19.93
CA LYS A 762 4.72 17.62 20.60
C LYS A 762 5.08 18.41 21.85
N LEU A 763 5.93 17.86 22.72
CA LEU A 763 6.37 18.55 23.95
C LEU A 763 7.17 19.82 23.64
N ASP A 764 8.02 19.77 22.62
CA ASP A 764 8.80 20.92 22.15
C ASP A 764 7.87 22.00 21.57
N PHE A 765 6.84 21.61 20.81
CA PHE A 765 5.79 22.51 20.31
C PHE A 765 4.99 23.18 21.44
N LEU A 766 4.53 22.41 22.44
CA LEU A 766 3.83 22.96 23.61
C LEU A 766 4.69 24.00 24.37
N SER A 767 6.01 23.83 24.34
CA SER A 767 6.96 24.73 25.00
C SER A 767 7.33 25.98 24.18
N SER A 768 7.11 25.96 22.87
CA SER A 768 7.63 26.96 21.92
C SER A 768 6.53 27.62 21.06
N LEU A 769 5.31 27.69 21.57
CA LEU A 769 4.11 28.13 20.84
C LEU A 769 4.25 29.47 20.10
N SER A 770 4.98 30.44 20.68
CA SER A 770 5.19 31.76 20.08
C SER A 770 5.98 31.73 18.77
N VAL A 771 6.72 30.65 18.48
CA VAL A 771 7.52 30.48 17.26
C VAL A 771 6.65 30.05 16.08
N TYR A 772 5.56 29.34 16.35
CA TYR A 772 4.70 28.74 15.34
C TYR A 772 3.45 29.58 15.02
N TYR A 773 3.33 30.76 15.63
CA TYR A 773 2.17 31.63 15.48
C TYR A 773 2.39 32.68 14.39
N PRO A 774 1.64 32.63 13.26
CA PRO A 774 1.61 33.71 12.30
C PRO A 774 1.09 35.00 12.96
N SER A 775 1.71 36.14 12.67
CA SER A 775 1.30 37.48 13.12
C SER A 775 -0.09 37.90 12.62
N ASP A 776 -0.61 37.20 11.61
CA ASP A 776 -1.76 37.62 10.80
C ASP A 776 -3.00 36.72 11.06
N PHE A 777 -3.03 35.99 12.18
CA PHE A 777 -4.24 35.27 12.59
C PHE A 777 -5.31 36.28 13.03
N ASP A 778 -6.29 36.51 12.16
CA ASP A 778 -7.54 37.16 12.56
C ASP A 778 -8.43 36.17 13.35
N SER A 779 -9.32 36.70 14.19
CA SER A 779 -10.48 36.03 14.84
C SER A 779 -10.27 35.16 16.10
N HIS A 780 -11.40 34.96 16.82
CA HIS A 780 -11.62 34.15 18.03
C HIS A 780 -11.02 32.73 17.98
N VAL A 781 -10.91 32.12 16.79
CA VAL A 781 -10.30 30.79 16.61
C VAL A 781 -8.80 30.80 16.93
N GLY A 782 -8.10 31.90 16.62
CA GLY A 782 -6.71 32.08 16.99
C GLY A 782 -6.53 32.15 18.51
N PHE A 783 -7.40 32.85 19.23
CA PHE A 783 -7.35 32.84 20.70
C PHE A 783 -7.65 31.45 21.26
N PHE A 784 -8.66 30.78 20.72
CA PHE A 784 -9.01 29.42 21.14
C PHE A 784 -7.87 28.42 20.98
N LEU A 785 -7.14 28.48 19.87
CA LEU A 785 -5.99 27.62 19.64
C LEU A 785 -4.88 27.86 20.68
N MET A 786 -4.59 29.11 21.03
CA MET A 786 -3.63 29.45 22.08
C MET A 786 -4.05 28.89 23.44
N GLU A 787 -5.33 29.02 23.78
CA GLU A 787 -5.87 28.49 25.03
C GLU A 787 -5.82 26.97 25.08
N CYS A 788 -6.16 26.28 23.98
CA CYS A 788 -6.03 24.83 23.86
C CYS A 788 -4.59 24.36 24.12
N VAL A 789 -3.60 25.00 23.50
CA VAL A 789 -2.18 24.65 23.71
C VAL A 789 -1.76 24.90 25.17
N ARG A 790 -2.22 26.00 25.78
CA ARG A 790 -1.96 26.29 27.20
C ARG A 790 -2.52 25.19 28.10
N VAL A 791 -3.77 24.77 27.88
CA VAL A 791 -4.43 23.70 28.64
C VAL A 791 -3.67 22.39 28.50
N LEU A 792 -3.31 21.99 27.27
CA LEU A 792 -2.53 20.78 27.00
C LEU A 792 -1.17 20.80 27.70
N ARG A 793 -0.47 21.94 27.69
CA ARG A 793 0.82 22.12 28.38
C ARG A 793 0.67 22.00 29.90
N GLU A 794 -0.31 22.70 30.49
CA GLU A 794 -0.56 22.66 31.93
C GLU A 794 -0.94 21.24 32.39
N ASP A 795 -1.75 20.54 31.60
CA ASP A 795 -2.11 19.16 31.86
C ASP A 795 -0.91 18.20 31.76
N ALA A 796 -0.07 18.33 30.74
CA ALA A 796 1.17 17.57 30.61
C ALA A 796 2.10 17.78 31.82
N ASN A 797 2.29 19.03 32.24
CA ASN A 797 3.11 19.39 33.41
C ASN A 797 2.55 18.80 34.72
N ARG A 798 1.23 18.94 34.95
CA ARG A 798 0.57 18.37 36.14
C ARG A 798 0.78 16.86 36.23
N ARG A 799 0.73 16.15 35.10
CA ARG A 799 0.93 14.69 35.05
C ARG A 799 2.38 14.28 35.27
N SER A 800 3.34 15.00 34.69
CA SER A 800 4.77 14.75 34.93
C SER A 800 5.10 14.87 36.42
N ASN A 801 4.66 15.96 37.05
CA ASN A 801 4.89 16.20 38.47
C ASN A 801 4.27 15.12 39.38
N ARG A 802 3.10 14.57 38.99
CA ARG A 802 2.44 13.49 39.74
C ARG A 802 3.23 12.18 39.67
N ILE A 803 3.81 11.85 38.51
CA ILE A 803 4.68 10.66 38.34
C ILE A 803 5.94 10.81 39.19
N ASP A 804 6.57 11.99 39.16
CA ASP A 804 7.78 12.26 39.95
C ASP A 804 7.49 12.14 41.46
N LEU A 805 6.37 12.69 41.94
CA LEU A 805 5.94 12.59 43.34
C LEU A 805 5.66 11.15 43.80
N LEU A 806 5.06 10.32 42.94
CA LEU A 806 4.81 8.90 43.24
C LEU A 806 6.11 8.09 43.26
N THR A 807 7.03 8.39 42.34
CA THR A 807 8.36 7.77 42.26
C THR A 807 9.20 8.11 43.50
N ILE A 808 9.14 9.35 43.98
CA ILE A 808 9.85 9.81 45.19
C ILE A 808 9.31 9.14 46.46
N ARG A 809 8.00 8.83 46.52
CA ARG A 809 7.37 8.27 47.73
C ARG A 809 7.56 6.75 47.90
N GLY A 810 8.16 6.05 46.93
CA GLY A 810 8.45 4.61 47.03
C GLY A 810 7.21 3.72 47.20
N VAL A 811 6.01 4.24 46.90
CA VAL A 811 4.76 3.50 47.04
C VAL A 811 4.50 2.74 45.74
N GLY A 812 4.68 1.42 45.77
CA GLY A 812 4.32 0.50 44.69
C GLY A 812 2.82 0.23 44.57
N GLU A 813 1.96 1.14 45.01
CA GLU A 813 0.52 1.05 44.77
C GLU A 813 0.23 1.54 43.36
N GLN A 814 -0.19 0.62 42.50
CA GLN A 814 -0.99 0.96 41.33
C GLN A 814 -2.11 1.89 41.82
N PRO A 815 -2.25 3.10 41.26
CA PRO A 815 -3.30 4.01 41.70
C PRO A 815 -4.63 3.25 41.59
N ASN A 816 -5.43 3.25 42.67
CA ASN A 816 -6.78 2.71 42.65
C ASN A 816 -7.48 3.16 41.35
N ASP A 817 -7.84 2.19 40.53
CA ASP A 817 -8.48 2.30 39.22
C ASP A 817 -9.90 2.95 39.29
N GLU A 818 -10.28 3.48 40.45
CA GLU A 818 -11.55 4.13 40.78
C GLU A 818 -11.39 5.66 40.92
N GLN A 819 -10.94 6.29 39.85
CA GLN A 819 -11.71 7.40 39.34
C GLN A 819 -12.00 7.04 37.89
N LEU A 820 -13.27 6.86 37.54
CA LEU A 820 -13.73 7.13 36.18
C LEU A 820 -13.23 8.55 35.86
N GLY A 821 -12.04 8.61 35.28
CA GLY A 821 -11.18 9.79 35.28
C GLY A 821 -11.93 10.97 34.74
N ASP A 822 -12.30 11.86 35.66
CA ASP A 822 -12.99 13.15 35.52
C ASP A 822 -13.23 13.58 34.07
N ILE A 823 -14.13 12.86 33.37
CA ILE A 823 -14.46 13.14 31.96
C ILE A 823 -14.95 14.59 31.90
N ASP A 824 -15.78 14.94 32.87
CA ASP A 824 -16.36 16.26 33.01
C ASP A 824 -15.29 17.30 33.38
N GLY A 825 -14.33 17.01 34.25
CA GLY A 825 -13.30 17.98 34.63
C GLY A 825 -12.23 18.21 33.57
N PHE A 826 -11.77 17.19 32.84
CA PHE A 826 -10.87 17.41 31.71
C PHE A 826 -11.60 18.14 30.56
N LEU A 827 -12.87 17.82 30.32
CA LEU A 827 -13.70 18.56 29.35
C LEU A 827 -13.91 20.01 29.80
N ARG A 828 -14.19 20.27 31.09
CA ARG A 828 -14.36 21.61 31.67
C ARG A 828 -13.14 22.50 31.48
N MET A 829 -11.93 21.94 31.53
CA MET A 829 -10.72 22.71 31.25
C MET A 829 -10.71 23.38 29.87
N PHE A 830 -11.46 22.84 28.90
CA PHE A 830 -11.63 23.43 27.57
C PHE A 830 -12.96 24.19 27.45
N THR A 831 -14.07 23.64 27.94
CA THR A 831 -15.39 24.27 27.77
C THR A 831 -15.57 25.55 28.57
N ASP A 832 -14.79 25.74 29.64
CA ASP A 832 -14.81 26.95 30.48
C ASP A 832 -13.91 28.06 29.91
N LEU A 833 -13.20 27.82 28.80
CA LEU A 833 -12.37 28.83 28.14
C LEU A 833 -13.23 29.95 27.55
N PRO A 834 -12.90 31.24 27.76
CA PRO A 834 -13.67 32.36 27.22
C PRO A 834 -13.91 32.25 25.70
N SER A 835 -12.88 31.86 24.94
CA SER A 835 -13.00 31.71 23.49
C SER A 835 -13.86 30.51 23.06
N TRP A 836 -13.93 29.45 23.88
CA TRP A 836 -14.86 28.34 23.65
C TRP A 836 -16.30 28.81 23.81
N VAL A 837 -16.58 29.54 24.90
CA VAL A 837 -17.92 30.08 25.20
C VAL A 837 -18.37 31.00 24.08
N GLU A 838 -17.50 31.93 23.67
CA GLU A 838 -17.77 32.86 22.59
C GLU A 838 -18.03 32.17 21.24
N LEU A 839 -17.19 31.20 20.85
CA LEU A 839 -17.40 30.43 19.62
C LEU A 839 -18.69 29.58 19.67
N SER A 840 -19.05 29.09 20.87
CA SER A 840 -20.30 28.36 21.08
C SER A 840 -21.51 29.28 20.92
N GLU A 841 -21.48 30.48 21.50
CA GLU A 841 -22.55 31.49 21.36
C GLU A 841 -22.70 31.97 19.91
N LEU A 842 -21.60 32.15 19.17
CA LEU A 842 -21.63 32.50 17.75
C LEU A 842 -22.22 31.39 16.88
N SER A 843 -22.04 30.13 17.27
CA SER A 843 -22.58 28.96 16.56
C SER A 843 -24.05 28.72 16.88
N TYR A 844 -24.48 29.09 18.09
CA TYR A 844 -25.85 28.96 18.59
C TYR A 844 -26.31 30.28 19.21
N PRO A 845 -26.54 31.34 18.41
CA PRO A 845 -27.01 32.61 18.95
C PRO A 845 -28.36 32.36 19.63
N SER A 846 -28.43 32.67 20.93
CA SER A 846 -29.64 32.51 21.75
C SER A 846 -30.85 33.05 21.00
N GLN A 847 -31.82 32.16 20.72
CA GLN A 847 -33.09 32.48 20.09
C GLN A 847 -33.98 33.32 21.00
#